data_AF-A0A519M778-F1
#
_entry.id   AF-A0A519M778-F1
#
_cell.length_a   1.000
_cell.length_b   1.000
_cell.length_c   1.000
_cell.angle_alpha   90.00
_cell.angle_beta   90.00
_cell.angle_gamma   90.00
#
_symmetry.space_group_name_H-M   'P 1'
#
loop_
_entity.id
_entity.type
_entity.pdbx_description
1 polymer ?
#
loop_
_entity_poly.entity_id
_entity_poly.type
_entity_poly.pdbx_seq_one_letter_code
_entity_poly.pdbx_strand_id
1 'polypeptide(L)'
;MHMLLLVAGTLLFANVHFLICISDMPLFLPTVAQPPSLVSWAKLAQVIGETWYLRASKKMPVIAVIAWLLGLMQLVLPTVALAEGSKQLTPNTPGTPTTLTDPANTRAGYLEHDANLAGAAYGYISKGFLKPSGYTDNGKFTYDDNQRMYVLLKPGETVYYGVHRIPHTLNPIGANATASQLAQNNLIITAQWSADGTGTGTVGKVSKILRDSSNVTTTTRGAAFLTTLNGNPQAGVIADTTENRVGPKVGGLPANGYAPLSYTNSTSSTQYVWFEFVQQGEYTSAGAYNTAFADVQRFSTYDFWDFTVKDKAGVVKPGRLFSKQWAFSAGSTTNVFSATFNMYPLIPSPINVGRYYVKKFELAGIAPQNLFRFVSNSMGSTASTTDFTVSRKSQTSELDYPEYLNFVNNPDPTVWPSADDPDLKVVSTASYCKGTGGVMEFFLNSALGGTVNIVIDLNGAPGYQSGTKDVLITQTIPVGNSRVEWNGLDGTNTVVSSGTVVTLIFQNGTSPIAPVNFPVYDAENNVGGFRVQNVRPGRQGFDVLYWDDSNLSTTLFPDGAGHPQVQSTGLPSNTGVHTWGSATAGDATINAGNNYLVNTYTYGQTGQQVLSYTFSYLCDPDGDGINDNVDIDQDNDGITNTTESGGVDPTTITANGVPRYLDAFEANFIDINGDGINDVYDLDLDGRPNFLDIDADGDGIPDTMEANN
;
A
#
# COMPACT_ATOMS: atom_id res chain seq x y z
N MET A 1 -33.38 39.07 22.01
CA MET A 1 -34.82 38.81 21.79
C MET A 1 -34.93 37.43 21.12
N HIS A 2 -35.38 36.44 21.90
CA HIS A 2 -35.83 35.07 21.60
C HIS A 2 -35.28 34.29 20.38
N MET A 3 -34.34 33.38 20.68
CA MET A 3 -34.40 31.91 20.55
C MET A 3 -35.61 31.27 19.81
N LEU A 4 -35.36 30.37 18.83
CA LEU A 4 -35.97 29.03 18.78
C LEU A 4 -35.23 28.06 17.85
N LEU A 5 -35.34 26.79 18.20
CA LEU A 5 -34.61 25.59 17.79
C LEU A 5 -35.52 24.68 16.92
N LEU A 6 -34.91 23.69 16.26
CA LEU A 6 -35.42 22.36 15.84
C LEU A 6 -36.09 22.12 14.45
N VAL A 7 -35.44 21.17 13.75
CA VAL A 7 -35.95 19.93 13.12
C VAL A 7 -36.24 19.86 11.62
N ALA A 8 -35.69 18.76 11.10
CA ALA A 8 -35.72 18.15 9.78
C ALA A 8 -37.10 17.99 9.13
N GLY A 9 -37.08 17.90 7.79
CA GLY A 9 -38.23 17.49 6.99
C GLY A 9 -37.92 17.38 5.50
N THR A 10 -37.54 16.18 5.08
CA THR A 10 -38.03 15.42 3.91
C THR A 10 -38.14 16.07 2.52
N LEU A 11 -37.61 15.32 1.53
CA LEU A 11 -37.75 15.51 0.08
C LEU A 11 -39.19 15.79 -0.38
N LEU A 12 -39.34 16.72 -1.33
CA LEU A 12 -40.37 16.63 -2.36
C LEU A 12 -39.89 17.27 -3.67
N PHE A 13 -39.90 16.48 -4.74
CA PHE A 13 -39.67 16.91 -6.12
C PHE A 13 -40.81 17.82 -6.60
N ALA A 14 -40.47 18.93 -7.26
CA ALA A 14 -41.42 19.66 -8.10
C ALA A 14 -40.72 20.17 -9.37
N ASN A 15 -41.26 19.76 -10.52
CA ASN A 15 -40.89 20.18 -11.87
C ASN A 15 -41.18 21.67 -12.08
N VAL A 16 -40.23 22.41 -12.68
CA VAL A 16 -40.48 23.72 -13.29
C VAL A 16 -39.81 23.79 -14.66
N HIS A 17 -40.62 23.92 -15.71
CA HIS A 17 -40.20 24.29 -17.06
C HIS A 17 -39.77 25.77 -17.10
N PHE A 18 -38.63 26.09 -17.71
CA PHE A 18 -38.27 27.46 -18.09
C PHE A 18 -38.17 27.58 -19.61
N LEU A 19 -38.95 28.51 -20.15
CA LEU A 19 -38.97 28.98 -21.52
C LEU A 19 -38.01 30.20 -21.62
N ILE A 20 -37.00 30.16 -22.48
CA ILE A 20 -36.13 31.32 -22.74
C ILE A 20 -36.43 31.88 -24.13
N CYS A 21 -36.78 33.17 -24.16
CA CYS A 21 -37.06 33.98 -25.35
C CYS A 21 -35.76 34.63 -25.84
N ILE A 22 -35.51 34.59 -27.15
CA ILE A 22 -34.38 35.26 -27.82
C ILE A 22 -34.89 36.56 -28.44
N SER A 23 -34.19 37.67 -28.22
CA SER A 23 -34.33 38.89 -29.02
C SER A 23 -32.98 39.56 -29.24
N ASP A 24 -32.67 39.79 -30.51
CA ASP A 24 -31.47 40.41 -31.09
C ASP A 24 -31.30 41.90 -30.75
N MET A 25 -30.04 42.41 -30.85
CA MET A 25 -29.58 43.72 -31.41
C MET A 25 -28.15 44.11 -30.90
N PRO A 26 -27.38 45.04 -31.52
CA PRO A 26 -26.44 44.77 -32.60
C PRO A 26 -24.98 45.24 -32.34
N LEU A 27 -24.10 44.89 -33.29
CA LEU A 27 -22.67 45.18 -33.38
C LEU A 27 -22.32 46.69 -33.42
N PHE A 28 -21.31 47.11 -32.66
CA PHE A 28 -20.48 48.30 -32.95
C PHE A 28 -19.03 48.07 -32.49
N LEU A 29 -18.07 48.24 -33.41
CA LEU A 29 -16.62 48.31 -33.15
C LEU A 29 -16.16 49.78 -33.26
N PRO A 30 -15.05 50.13 -32.58
CA PRO A 30 -13.96 50.73 -33.33
C PRO A 30 -12.57 50.17 -32.98
N THR A 31 -11.73 50.21 -34.02
CA THR A 31 -10.32 49.81 -34.16
C THR A 31 -9.32 50.68 -33.38
N VAL A 32 -8.16 50.13 -32.96
CA VAL A 32 -6.78 50.59 -33.27
C VAL A 32 -5.69 49.58 -32.76
N ALA A 33 -4.79 49.24 -33.70
CA ALA A 33 -3.37 48.80 -33.65
C ALA A 33 -2.88 47.58 -32.84
N GLN A 34 -2.35 46.59 -33.58
CA GLN A 34 -1.36 45.55 -33.22
C GLN A 34 -0.04 45.86 -33.98
N PRO A 35 1.16 45.45 -33.48
CA PRO A 35 1.76 44.16 -33.95
C PRO A 35 2.75 43.50 -32.92
N PRO A 36 3.46 42.39 -33.23
CA PRO A 36 2.92 41.04 -33.48
C PRO A 36 3.66 39.92 -32.70
N SER A 37 2.98 38.76 -32.61
CA SER A 37 3.49 37.36 -32.66
C SER A 37 3.03 36.48 -31.50
N LEU A 38 2.07 35.61 -31.80
CA LEU A 38 2.01 34.18 -31.43
C LEU A 38 0.75 33.58 -32.07
N VAL A 39 0.86 33.22 -33.34
CA VAL A 39 -0.12 32.40 -34.04
C VAL A 39 0.17 30.93 -33.69
N SER A 40 -0.78 30.26 -33.04
CA SER A 40 -1.26 28.89 -33.36
C SER A 40 -1.83 28.11 -32.16
N TRP A 41 -2.90 28.63 -31.54
CA TRP A 41 -3.86 27.78 -30.79
C TRP A 41 -5.27 27.80 -31.39
N ALA A 42 -5.55 28.74 -32.31
CA ALA A 42 -6.87 28.88 -32.94
C ALA A 42 -7.12 27.93 -34.13
N LYS A 43 -6.10 27.26 -34.68
CA LYS A 43 -6.25 26.33 -35.83
C LYS A 43 -6.48 24.86 -35.44
N LEU A 44 -6.22 24.47 -34.19
CA LEU A 44 -6.49 23.10 -33.73
C LEU A 44 -7.98 22.92 -33.35
N ALA A 45 -8.63 23.97 -32.86
CA ALA A 45 -10.05 23.95 -32.50
C ALA A 45 -10.99 23.86 -33.72
N GLN A 46 -10.53 24.29 -34.91
CA GLN A 46 -11.35 24.27 -36.13
C GLN A 46 -11.29 22.93 -36.89
N VAL A 47 -10.27 22.09 -36.65
CA VAL A 47 -10.13 20.77 -37.32
C VAL A 47 -10.84 19.65 -36.55
N ILE A 48 -11.03 19.81 -35.24
CA ILE A 48 -11.75 18.80 -34.41
C ILE A 48 -13.27 19.01 -34.45
N GLY A 49 -13.75 20.18 -34.92
CA GLY A 49 -15.18 20.51 -35.01
C GLY A 49 -15.92 20.01 -36.26
N GLU A 50 -15.22 19.55 -37.31
CA GLU A 50 -15.85 19.24 -38.61
C GLU A 50 -15.91 17.74 -38.97
N THR A 51 -15.49 16.81 -38.10
CA THR A 51 -15.53 15.36 -38.40
C THR A 51 -16.63 14.55 -37.72
N TRP A 52 -17.52 15.14 -36.92
CA TRP A 52 -18.57 14.39 -36.22
C TRP A 52 -19.97 14.99 -36.27
N TYR A 53 -20.29 15.69 -37.36
CA TYR A 53 -21.66 16.15 -37.65
C TYR A 53 -22.34 15.37 -38.77
N LEU A 54 -22.18 14.05 -38.85
CA LEU A 54 -23.00 13.18 -39.69
C LEU A 54 -23.08 11.79 -39.03
N ARG A 55 -24.28 11.45 -38.53
CA ARG A 55 -24.71 10.22 -37.82
C ARG A 55 -24.56 10.22 -36.29
N ALA A 56 -25.49 10.90 -35.62
CA ALA A 56 -26.01 10.44 -34.33
C ALA A 56 -27.46 10.91 -34.15
N SER A 57 -28.39 10.24 -34.84
CA SER A 57 -29.79 10.27 -34.47
C SER A 57 -30.02 9.33 -33.29
N LYS A 58 -29.99 9.86 -32.06
CA LYS A 58 -30.83 9.46 -30.92
C LYS A 58 -30.37 10.20 -29.65
N LYS A 59 -31.37 10.65 -28.90
CA LYS A 59 -31.31 11.47 -27.68
C LYS A 59 -30.20 11.02 -26.71
N MET A 60 -29.24 11.88 -26.42
CA MET A 60 -28.46 11.79 -25.18
C MET A 60 -29.17 12.62 -24.08
N PRO A 61 -29.44 12.06 -22.90
CA PRO A 61 -30.06 12.80 -21.80
C PRO A 61 -29.08 13.84 -21.22
N VAL A 62 -29.61 15.01 -20.85
CA VAL A 62 -28.86 16.17 -20.29
C VAL A 62 -27.98 15.80 -19.08
N ILE A 63 -28.33 14.73 -18.36
CA ILE A 63 -27.54 14.15 -17.25
C ILE A 63 -26.17 13.63 -17.72
N ALA A 64 -26.07 13.07 -18.93
CA ALA A 64 -24.80 12.58 -19.47
C ALA A 64 -23.82 13.72 -19.81
N VAL A 65 -24.34 14.88 -20.23
CA VAL A 65 -23.52 16.07 -20.54
C VAL A 65 -23.01 16.75 -19.27
N ILE A 66 -23.81 16.79 -18.20
CA ILE A 66 -23.40 17.31 -16.89
C ILE A 66 -22.37 16.38 -16.23
N ALA A 67 -22.55 15.05 -16.32
CA ALA A 67 -21.57 14.07 -15.86
C ALA A 67 -20.24 14.17 -16.63
N TRP A 68 -20.30 14.46 -17.94
CA TRP A 68 -19.11 14.69 -18.77
C TRP A 68 -18.37 15.99 -18.41
N LEU A 69 -19.10 17.09 -18.17
CA LEU A 69 -18.53 18.38 -17.73
C LEU A 69 -17.95 18.31 -16.32
N LEU A 70 -18.57 17.57 -15.39
CA LEU A 70 -18.03 17.29 -14.06
C LEU A 70 -16.77 16.39 -14.13
N GLY A 71 -16.76 15.42 -15.04
CA GLY A 71 -15.57 14.59 -15.33
C GLY A 71 -14.40 15.40 -15.92
N LEU A 72 -14.68 16.39 -16.78
CA LEU A 72 -13.67 17.29 -17.33
C LEU A 72 -13.14 18.31 -16.31
N MET A 73 -13.97 18.73 -15.34
CA MET A 73 -13.54 19.59 -14.23
C MET A 73 -12.64 18.86 -13.22
N GLN A 74 -12.79 17.53 -13.08
CA GLN A 74 -11.88 16.68 -12.29
C GLN A 74 -10.53 16.42 -12.99
N LEU A 75 -10.44 16.64 -14.30
CA LEU A 75 -9.23 16.44 -15.11
C LEU A 75 -8.29 17.66 -15.15
N VAL A 76 -8.63 18.78 -14.51
CA VAL A 76 -7.81 20.02 -14.48
C VAL A 76 -7.66 20.59 -13.06
N LEU A 77 -7.68 19.75 -12.03
CA LEU A 77 -6.92 20.11 -10.84
C LEU A 77 -5.48 19.67 -11.10
N PRO A 78 -4.49 20.59 -11.17
CA PRO A 78 -3.12 20.16 -11.13
C PRO A 78 -2.99 19.35 -9.84
N THR A 79 -2.71 18.05 -9.97
CA THR A 79 -2.12 17.29 -8.88
C THR A 79 -0.84 18.05 -8.57
N VAL A 80 -0.88 18.85 -7.51
CA VAL A 80 0.29 19.60 -7.05
C VAL A 80 1.29 18.51 -6.70
N ALA A 81 2.30 18.33 -7.55
CA ALA A 81 3.41 17.42 -7.27
C ALA A 81 4.02 17.91 -5.96
N LEU A 82 3.67 17.22 -4.88
CA LEU A 82 4.06 17.62 -3.55
C LEU A 82 5.58 17.42 -3.43
N ALA A 83 6.24 18.42 -2.85
CA ALA A 83 7.63 18.36 -2.41
C ALA A 83 7.92 17.11 -1.57
N GLU A 84 9.18 16.65 -1.56
CA GLU A 84 9.58 15.47 -0.80
C GLU A 84 10.08 15.87 0.59
N GLY A 85 9.54 15.27 1.65
CA GLY A 85 9.96 15.52 3.03
C GLY A 85 8.80 15.62 4.01
N SER A 86 8.97 16.42 5.06
CA SER A 86 7.99 16.62 6.14
C SER A 86 6.57 16.94 5.67
N LYS A 87 6.39 17.60 4.53
CA LYS A 87 5.06 17.86 3.95
C LYS A 87 4.22 16.62 3.66
N GLN A 88 4.85 15.46 3.48
CA GLN A 88 4.14 14.20 3.27
C GLN A 88 3.67 13.58 4.57
N LEU A 89 4.50 13.69 5.61
CA LEU A 89 4.31 12.99 6.88
C LEU A 89 3.62 13.86 7.93
N THR A 90 4.04 15.13 8.02
CA THR A 90 3.67 16.14 9.02
C THR A 90 3.39 17.52 8.36
N PRO A 91 2.36 17.63 7.50
CA PRO A 91 2.08 18.83 6.72
C PRO A 91 1.71 20.07 7.54
N ASN A 92 1.43 19.91 8.84
CA ASN A 92 1.01 20.98 9.74
C ASN A 92 -0.20 21.76 9.17
N THR A 93 -1.22 21.00 8.79
CA THR A 93 -2.43 21.48 8.13
C THR A 93 -3.18 22.45 9.04
N PRO A 94 -3.51 23.67 8.58
CA PRO A 94 -4.33 24.60 9.34
C PRO A 94 -5.69 23.98 9.70
N GLY A 95 -6.14 24.20 10.94
CA GLY A 95 -7.43 23.70 11.44
C GLY A 95 -7.40 22.29 12.04
N THR A 96 -6.27 21.58 12.00
CA THR A 96 -6.13 20.30 12.72
C THR A 96 -5.67 20.53 14.17
N PRO A 97 -5.91 19.56 15.08
CA PRO A 97 -5.50 19.67 16.49
C PRO A 97 -4.02 20.05 16.66
N THR A 98 -3.77 20.97 17.61
CA THR A 98 -2.41 21.35 18.03
C THR A 98 -1.85 20.40 19.08
N THR A 99 -2.73 19.68 19.79
CA THR A 99 -2.36 18.66 20.77
C THR A 99 -1.80 17.45 20.05
N LEU A 100 -0.55 17.08 20.35
CA LEU A 100 0.16 16.00 19.65
C LEU A 100 -0.20 14.59 20.16
N THR A 101 -1.01 14.49 21.22
CA THR A 101 -1.59 13.21 21.69
C THR A 101 -2.86 12.86 20.93
N ASP A 102 -3.42 13.78 20.14
CA ASP A 102 -4.61 13.56 19.33
C ASP A 102 -4.21 12.82 18.03
N PRO A 103 -4.79 11.65 17.72
CA PRO A 103 -4.47 10.91 16.49
C PRO A 103 -4.84 11.67 15.21
N ALA A 104 -5.67 12.71 15.28
CA ALA A 104 -5.99 13.60 14.16
C ALA A 104 -4.95 14.72 13.93
N ASN A 105 -3.88 14.79 14.74
CA ASN A 105 -2.83 15.80 14.57
C ASN A 105 -2.10 15.65 13.22
N THR A 106 -1.58 16.75 12.69
CA THR A 106 -0.80 16.76 11.42
C THR A 106 0.66 17.18 11.59
N ARG A 107 1.21 17.04 12.81
CA ARG A 107 2.43 17.74 13.22
C ARG A 107 3.52 16.83 13.75
N ALA A 108 3.18 15.76 14.46
CA ALA A 108 4.16 14.88 15.11
C ALA A 108 4.70 13.80 14.17
N GLY A 109 6.02 13.57 14.21
CA GLY A 109 6.73 12.71 13.27
C GLY A 109 7.98 13.40 12.70
N TYR A 110 8.87 13.82 13.60
CA TYR A 110 10.05 14.62 13.29
C TYR A 110 11.17 13.73 12.75
N LEU A 111 11.92 14.21 11.75
CA LEU A 111 13.12 13.51 11.32
C LEU A 111 14.14 13.54 12.45
N GLU A 112 14.73 12.39 12.75
CA GLU A 112 15.68 12.22 13.83
C GLU A 112 17.09 12.07 13.30
N HIS A 113 18.07 12.61 14.03
CA HIS A 113 19.48 12.45 13.74
C HIS A 113 20.26 12.19 15.04
N ASP A 114 20.99 11.07 15.06
CA ASP A 114 21.91 10.65 16.13
C ASP A 114 21.31 10.52 17.54
N ALA A 115 20.13 9.90 17.65
CA ALA A 115 19.57 9.52 18.94
C ALA A 115 20.18 8.18 19.43
N ASN A 116 21.42 8.22 19.89
CA ASN A 116 22.16 7.06 20.41
C ASN A 116 22.57 7.29 21.88
N LEU A 117 21.62 7.76 22.70
CA LEU A 117 21.86 8.17 24.08
C LEU A 117 22.15 6.93 24.96
N ALA A 118 23.28 6.94 25.66
CA ALA A 118 23.66 5.83 26.55
C ALA A 118 22.73 5.74 27.77
N GLY A 119 22.03 4.60 27.92
CA GLY A 119 21.24 4.24 29.11
C GLY A 119 20.46 2.94 28.89
N ALA A 120 20.39 2.08 29.92
CA ALA A 120 19.85 0.71 29.84
C ALA A 120 18.36 0.57 29.48
N ALA A 121 17.66 1.67 29.17
CA ALA A 121 16.21 1.71 28.94
C ALA A 121 15.82 2.09 27.51
N TYR A 122 16.75 2.49 26.65
CA TYR A 122 16.46 2.91 25.27
C TYR A 122 17.48 2.25 24.32
N GLY A 123 17.01 1.48 23.34
CA GLY A 123 17.87 0.88 22.32
C GLY A 123 18.60 1.94 21.48
N TYR A 124 19.62 1.53 20.71
CA TYR A 124 20.27 2.42 19.74
C TYR A 124 19.36 2.54 18.51
N ILE A 125 18.37 3.43 18.55
CA ILE A 125 17.31 3.47 17.53
C ILE A 125 17.82 3.98 16.19
N SER A 126 18.56 5.09 16.17
CA SER A 126 19.01 5.70 14.90
C SER A 126 20.14 4.90 14.22
N LYS A 127 20.95 4.14 14.98
CA LYS A 127 22.11 3.33 14.54
C LYS A 127 23.10 4.03 13.60
N GLY A 128 23.13 5.36 13.51
CA GLY A 128 23.97 6.10 12.56
C GLY A 128 23.24 6.64 11.33
N PHE A 129 21.90 6.66 11.34
CA PHE A 129 21.10 7.36 10.35
C PHE A 129 21.56 8.82 10.18
N LEU A 130 21.80 9.22 8.92
CA LEU A 130 22.41 10.48 8.50
C LEU A 130 23.87 10.72 8.94
N LYS A 131 24.59 9.75 9.50
CA LYS A 131 26.01 9.90 9.81
C LYS A 131 26.92 9.60 8.61
N PRO A 132 28.16 10.12 8.61
CA PRO A 132 29.15 9.77 7.62
C PRO A 132 29.50 8.27 7.61
N SER A 133 29.89 7.76 6.45
CA SER A 133 30.36 6.38 6.31
C SER A 133 31.49 6.06 7.32
N GLY A 134 31.36 4.91 7.99
CA GLY A 134 32.32 4.48 9.00
C GLY A 134 32.17 5.18 10.36
N TYR A 135 31.05 5.86 10.60
CA TYR A 135 30.71 6.38 11.93
C TYR A 135 30.80 5.29 13.00
N THR A 136 31.43 5.62 14.13
CA THR A 136 31.49 4.73 15.28
C THR A 136 31.11 5.53 16.52
N ASP A 137 30.01 5.18 17.17
CA ASP A 137 29.67 5.73 18.49
C ASP A 137 30.39 4.92 19.57
N ASN A 138 31.74 4.99 19.58
CA ASN A 138 32.61 4.26 20.50
C ASN A 138 32.34 2.73 20.57
N GLY A 139 31.91 2.12 19.46
CA GLY A 139 31.65 0.68 19.37
C GLY A 139 30.30 0.21 19.94
N LYS A 140 29.38 1.12 20.27
CA LYS A 140 28.02 0.79 20.74
C LYS A 140 27.19 0.01 19.71
N PHE A 141 27.39 0.30 18.43
CA PHE A 141 26.79 -0.41 17.30
C PHE A 141 27.74 -0.38 16.10
N THR A 142 27.46 -1.21 15.10
CA THR A 142 28.16 -1.20 13.81
C THR A 142 27.36 -0.37 12.81
N TYR A 143 27.96 0.70 12.28
CA TYR A 143 27.36 1.50 11.22
C TYR A 143 27.19 0.65 9.95
N ASP A 144 26.11 0.90 9.22
CA ASP A 144 25.76 0.18 7.99
C ASP A 144 25.18 1.16 6.95
N ASP A 145 25.56 1.00 5.69
CA ASP A 145 25.12 1.89 4.60
C ASP A 145 23.61 1.85 4.32
N ASN A 146 22.88 0.86 4.85
CA ASN A 146 21.42 0.81 4.85
C ASN A 146 20.78 1.97 5.65
N GLN A 147 21.56 2.72 6.43
CA GLN A 147 21.13 3.87 7.23
C GLN A 147 21.20 5.20 6.47
N ARG A 148 21.64 5.19 5.20
CA ARG A 148 21.71 6.39 4.37
C ARG A 148 20.33 6.83 3.90
N MET A 149 20.12 8.14 3.88
CA MET A 149 18.96 8.76 3.23
C MET A 149 19.37 9.22 1.84
N TYR A 150 18.79 8.61 0.82
CA TYR A 150 19.14 8.80 -0.59
C TYR A 150 18.13 9.67 -1.32
N VAL A 151 18.62 10.39 -2.33
CA VAL A 151 17.88 11.05 -3.39
C VAL A 151 18.46 10.60 -4.72
N LEU A 152 17.62 10.05 -5.61
CA LEU A 152 18.04 9.66 -6.96
C LEU A 152 17.89 10.82 -7.94
N LEU A 153 19.00 11.22 -8.57
CA LEU A 153 19.06 12.29 -9.57
C LEU A 153 19.46 11.77 -10.96
N LYS A 154 18.61 11.96 -11.95
CA LYS A 154 18.95 11.80 -13.37
C LYS A 154 19.87 12.94 -13.84
N PRO A 155 20.58 12.78 -14.97
CA PRO A 155 21.45 13.82 -15.51
C PRO A 155 20.77 15.19 -15.62
N GLY A 156 21.33 16.18 -14.94
CA GLY A 156 20.85 17.56 -14.91
C GLY A 156 19.65 17.83 -14.00
N GLU A 157 19.18 16.86 -13.22
CA GLU A 157 18.24 17.11 -12.11
C GLU A 157 18.97 17.76 -10.92
N THR A 158 18.25 18.60 -10.18
CA THR A 158 18.73 19.31 -9.00
C THR A 158 17.85 18.95 -7.80
N VAL A 159 18.47 18.51 -6.71
CA VAL A 159 17.82 18.44 -5.40
C VAL A 159 17.97 19.78 -4.68
N TYR A 160 16.86 20.30 -4.17
CA TYR A 160 16.78 21.48 -3.32
C TYR A 160 16.40 21.03 -1.92
N TYR A 161 17.16 21.47 -0.91
CA TYR A 161 16.98 20.96 0.44
C TYR A 161 17.09 22.04 1.51
N GLY A 162 16.39 21.79 2.62
CA GLY A 162 16.39 22.63 3.80
C GLY A 162 15.80 21.91 5.00
N VAL A 163 16.12 22.40 6.20
CA VAL A 163 15.69 21.82 7.47
C VAL A 163 15.36 22.90 8.50
N HIS A 164 14.53 22.58 9.47
CA HIS A 164 14.26 23.36 10.67
C HIS A 164 14.52 22.47 11.87
N ARG A 165 15.42 22.90 12.77
CA ARG A 165 15.81 22.11 13.95
C ARG A 165 15.09 22.63 15.17
N ILE A 166 14.42 21.74 15.90
CA ILE A 166 13.68 22.02 17.14
C ILE A 166 14.40 21.42 18.35
N PRO A 167 14.00 21.74 19.60
CA PRO A 167 14.59 21.12 20.77
C PRO A 167 14.07 19.69 20.89
N HIS A 168 14.93 18.78 21.35
CA HIS A 168 14.50 17.45 21.79
C HIS A 168 14.17 17.46 23.29
N THR A 169 13.29 16.56 23.71
CA THR A 169 12.80 16.50 25.10
C THR A 169 13.62 15.59 26.01
N LEU A 170 14.49 14.72 25.45
CA LEU A 170 15.34 13.81 26.23
C LEU A 170 16.54 14.53 26.84
N ASN A 171 16.71 14.41 28.16
CA ASN A 171 17.91 14.83 28.89
C ASN A 171 18.49 13.66 29.69
N PRO A 172 19.42 12.87 29.12
CA PRO A 172 20.06 11.76 29.82
C PRO A 172 21.07 12.20 30.89
N ILE A 173 21.41 13.50 31.01
CA ILE A 173 22.41 14.03 31.96
C ILE A 173 21.75 14.46 33.30
N GLY A 174 20.44 14.29 33.45
CA GLY A 174 19.70 14.71 34.63
C GLY A 174 19.53 16.24 34.71
N ALA A 175 18.77 16.72 35.70
CA ALA A 175 18.37 18.14 35.83
C ALA A 175 19.53 19.16 36.00
N ASN A 176 20.78 18.71 36.03
CA ASN A 176 21.97 19.50 36.35
C ASN A 176 22.95 19.68 35.17
N ALA A 177 22.57 19.34 33.93
CA ALA A 177 23.39 19.63 32.76
C ALA A 177 23.57 21.15 32.58
N THR A 178 24.80 21.62 32.40
CA THR A 178 25.07 23.05 32.15
C THR A 178 24.53 23.47 30.78
N ALA A 179 24.13 24.74 30.61
CA ALA A 179 23.63 25.26 29.33
C ALA A 179 24.61 25.04 28.15
N SER A 180 25.92 24.97 28.43
CA SER A 180 26.95 24.66 27.43
C SER A 180 26.97 23.20 26.98
N GLN A 181 26.51 22.26 27.82
CA GLN A 181 26.45 20.83 27.50
C GLN A 181 25.20 20.46 26.68
N LEU A 182 24.21 21.34 26.59
CA LEU A 182 22.96 21.14 25.86
C LEU A 182 22.88 21.93 24.54
N ALA A 183 23.89 22.75 24.25
CA ALA A 183 23.91 23.57 23.04
C ALA A 183 24.46 22.79 21.84
N GLN A 184 23.56 22.42 20.92
CA GLN A 184 23.91 21.95 19.59
C GLN A 184 24.63 23.07 18.80
N ASN A 185 25.58 22.69 17.95
CA ASN A 185 26.38 23.58 17.13
C ASN A 185 25.76 23.82 15.73
N ASN A 186 26.48 24.59 14.91
CA ASN A 186 26.18 24.75 13.48
C ASN A 186 26.08 23.39 12.80
N LEU A 187 25.10 23.23 11.92
CA LEU A 187 24.88 22.00 11.17
C LEU A 187 25.70 22.03 9.88
N ILE A 188 26.43 20.95 9.62
CA ILE A 188 27.13 20.70 8.37
C ILE A 188 26.38 19.58 7.65
N ILE A 189 25.93 19.87 6.43
CA ILE A 189 25.27 18.90 5.56
C ILE A 189 26.20 18.62 4.39
N THR A 190 26.62 17.37 4.23
CA THR A 190 27.41 16.89 3.10
C THR A 190 26.52 16.08 2.17
N ALA A 191 26.42 16.49 0.91
CA ALA A 191 25.85 15.68 -0.16
C ALA A 191 26.97 14.84 -0.78
N GLN A 192 26.91 13.54 -0.55
CA GLN A 192 27.79 12.53 -1.16
C GLN A 192 27.05 11.85 -2.31
N TRP A 193 27.77 11.28 -3.27
CA TRP A 193 27.13 10.50 -4.32
C TRP A 193 28.00 9.35 -4.83
N SER A 194 27.33 8.34 -5.38
CA SER A 194 27.94 7.32 -6.24
C SER A 194 26.97 6.92 -7.35
N ALA A 195 27.47 6.18 -8.35
CA ALA A 195 26.67 5.76 -9.49
C ALA A 195 25.69 4.62 -9.14
N ASP A 196 25.99 3.84 -8.10
CA ASP A 196 25.27 2.63 -7.68
C ASP A 196 24.76 2.70 -6.23
N GLY A 197 25.02 3.79 -5.52
CA GLY A 197 24.64 3.96 -4.11
C GLY A 197 25.57 3.28 -3.11
N THR A 198 26.70 2.69 -3.55
CA THR A 198 27.60 1.93 -2.67
C THR A 198 28.89 2.68 -2.32
N GLY A 199 29.61 2.18 -1.31
CA GLY A 199 30.93 2.68 -0.91
C GLY A 199 30.90 4.06 -0.25
N THR A 200 32.06 4.67 -0.02
CA THR A 200 32.18 5.99 0.65
C THR A 200 31.67 7.18 -0.18
N GLY A 201 31.41 6.96 -1.47
CA GLY A 201 30.97 8.01 -2.40
C GLY A 201 32.02 9.08 -2.71
N THR A 202 31.58 10.05 -3.49
CA THR A 202 32.29 11.28 -3.84
C THR A 202 31.58 12.47 -3.21
N VAL A 203 32.34 13.35 -2.55
CA VAL A 203 31.80 14.57 -1.97
C VAL A 203 31.36 15.50 -3.09
N GLY A 204 30.04 15.68 -3.24
CA GLY A 204 29.45 16.58 -4.21
C GLY A 204 29.34 18.01 -3.69
N LYS A 205 28.87 18.18 -2.44
CA LYS A 205 28.72 19.51 -1.83
C LYS A 205 28.78 19.44 -0.30
N VAL A 206 29.43 20.43 0.31
CA VAL A 206 29.39 20.67 1.76
C VAL A 206 28.69 22.00 2.01
N SER A 207 27.66 21.99 2.84
CA SER A 207 26.90 23.18 3.22
C SER A 207 26.93 23.35 4.73
N LYS A 208 27.02 24.59 5.21
CA LYS A 208 26.99 24.92 6.64
C LYS A 208 25.79 25.81 6.92
N ILE A 209 24.95 25.39 7.86
CA ILE A 209 23.82 26.16 8.38
C ILE A 209 24.21 26.63 9.78
N LEU A 210 24.18 27.94 9.97
CA LEU A 210 24.53 28.60 11.22
C LEU A 210 23.38 28.49 12.22
N ARG A 211 23.73 28.20 13.47
CA ARG A 211 22.79 28.25 14.59
C ARG A 211 22.44 29.70 14.92
N ASP A 212 21.21 29.93 15.34
CA ASP A 212 20.83 31.21 15.94
C ASP A 212 21.08 31.18 17.45
N SER A 213 22.16 31.81 17.89
CA SER A 213 22.50 31.93 19.31
C SER A 213 21.71 33.00 20.05
N SER A 214 20.97 33.85 19.34
CA SER A 214 20.18 34.94 19.96
C SER A 214 18.84 34.47 20.52
N ASN A 215 18.35 33.30 20.07
CA ASN A 215 17.07 32.73 20.45
C ASN A 215 17.18 31.59 21.50
N VAL A 216 18.32 31.51 22.20
CA VAL A 216 18.54 30.51 23.26
C VAL A 216 18.06 31.10 24.60
N THR A 217 16.81 30.80 24.99
CA THR A 217 16.30 31.18 26.33
C THR A 217 16.61 30.10 27.37
N THR A 218 16.76 30.48 28.64
CA THR A 218 17.07 29.55 29.76
C THR A 218 15.92 28.59 30.11
N THR A 219 14.73 28.77 29.53
CA THR A 219 13.53 27.96 29.80
C THR A 219 13.28 26.88 28.74
N THR A 220 13.72 27.11 27.50
CA THR A 220 13.88 26.07 26.47
C THR A 220 15.22 25.38 26.71
N ARG A 221 15.21 24.10 27.07
CA ARG A 221 16.40 23.31 27.42
C ARG A 221 17.50 23.37 26.35
N GLY A 222 18.37 24.38 26.43
CA GLY A 222 19.74 24.49 25.89
C GLY A 222 20.02 24.41 24.38
N ALA A 223 19.12 23.89 23.54
CA ALA A 223 19.39 23.71 22.11
C ALA A 223 19.34 25.04 21.32
N ALA A 224 20.30 25.26 20.42
CA ALA A 224 20.29 26.40 19.50
C ALA A 224 19.52 26.04 18.22
N PHE A 225 18.53 26.85 17.86
CA PHE A 225 17.66 26.62 16.71
C PHE A 225 18.36 26.89 15.37
N LEU A 226 17.96 26.15 14.34
CA LEU A 226 18.23 26.54 12.95
C LEU A 226 17.03 27.36 12.47
N THR A 227 17.06 28.66 12.72
CA THR A 227 16.01 29.60 12.28
C THR A 227 16.64 30.73 11.45
N THR A 228 16.05 31.92 11.46
CA THR A 228 16.66 33.14 10.93
C THR A 228 17.96 33.47 11.65
N LEU A 229 18.94 34.03 10.95
CA LEU A 229 20.16 34.53 11.56
C LEU A 229 20.02 36.03 11.83
N ASN A 230 19.98 36.43 13.10
CA ASN A 230 19.73 37.82 13.52
C ASN A 230 18.46 38.40 12.85
N GLY A 231 17.39 37.62 12.75
CA GLY A 231 16.13 38.00 12.11
C GLY A 231 16.12 37.98 10.58
N ASN A 232 17.22 37.58 9.92
CA ASN A 232 17.29 37.46 8.47
C ASN A 232 17.15 36.01 7.99
N PRO A 233 16.48 35.74 6.86
CA PRO A 233 16.42 34.40 6.28
C PRO A 233 17.82 33.83 6.00
N GLN A 234 17.97 32.53 6.23
CA GLN A 234 19.19 31.78 5.98
C GLN A 234 18.92 30.69 4.95
N ALA A 235 19.79 30.54 3.95
CA ALA A 235 19.65 29.48 2.96
C ALA A 235 19.75 28.09 3.63
N GLY A 236 18.83 27.19 3.28
CA GLY A 236 18.72 25.86 3.85
C GLY A 236 17.91 25.80 5.15
N VAL A 237 17.36 26.92 5.63
CA VAL A 237 16.46 26.93 6.78
C VAL A 237 15.02 27.11 6.32
N ILE A 238 14.12 26.26 6.84
CA ILE A 238 12.67 26.40 6.68
C ILE A 238 12.15 27.11 7.93
N ALA A 239 11.85 28.40 7.86
CA ALA A 239 11.60 29.22 9.04
C ALA A 239 10.24 28.96 9.69
N ASP A 240 9.23 28.61 8.90
CA ASP A 240 7.87 28.44 9.39
C ASP A 240 7.02 27.45 8.56
N THR A 241 5.79 27.26 9.00
CA THR A 241 4.80 26.37 8.36
C THR A 241 4.39 26.83 6.96
N THR A 242 4.44 28.13 6.66
CA THR A 242 4.11 28.67 5.33
C THR A 242 5.21 28.30 4.35
N GLU A 243 6.46 28.56 4.72
CA GLU A 243 7.62 28.15 3.94
C GLU A 243 7.68 26.64 3.76
N ASN A 244 7.42 25.87 4.83
CA ASN A 244 7.32 24.41 4.72
C ASN A 244 6.27 24.05 3.68
N ARG A 245 5.01 24.47 3.84
CA ARG A 245 3.92 24.11 2.90
C ARG A 245 4.21 24.49 1.44
N VAL A 246 4.90 25.60 1.21
CA VAL A 246 5.19 26.12 -0.14
C VAL A 246 6.42 25.46 -0.77
N GLY A 247 7.48 25.21 -0.01
CA GLY A 247 8.71 24.54 -0.48
C GLY A 247 9.78 25.46 -1.06
N PRO A 248 10.75 24.90 -1.80
CA PRO A 248 11.96 25.62 -2.18
C PRO A 248 11.70 26.71 -3.21
N LYS A 249 12.10 27.93 -2.86
CA LYS A 249 12.06 29.11 -3.73
C LYS A 249 13.28 29.14 -4.66
N VAL A 250 13.04 28.95 -5.95
CA VAL A 250 14.06 28.92 -7.00
C VAL A 250 13.74 30.01 -8.02
N GLY A 251 14.69 30.89 -8.32
CA GLY A 251 14.47 32.01 -9.25
C GLY A 251 13.40 33.00 -8.77
N GLY A 252 13.17 33.09 -7.45
CA GLY A 252 12.18 33.99 -6.86
C GLY A 252 10.77 33.40 -6.72
N LEU A 253 10.51 32.19 -7.21
CA LEU A 253 9.22 31.53 -7.13
C LEU A 253 9.31 30.15 -6.45
N PRO A 254 8.28 29.73 -5.71
CA PRO A 254 7.15 30.54 -5.25
C PRO A 254 7.58 31.63 -4.23
N ALA A 255 6.87 32.75 -4.19
CA ALA A 255 7.29 33.96 -3.44
C ALA A 255 7.51 33.71 -1.94
N ASN A 256 6.68 32.87 -1.34
CA ASN A 256 6.66 32.52 0.09
C ASN A 256 7.39 31.19 0.39
N GLY A 257 8.21 30.69 -0.55
CA GLY A 257 9.04 29.52 -0.30
C GLY A 257 10.33 29.88 0.44
N TYR A 258 10.91 28.91 1.14
CA TYR A 258 12.20 29.08 1.80
C TYR A 258 13.34 29.17 0.77
N ALA A 259 14.43 29.84 1.12
CA ALA A 259 15.65 29.86 0.30
C ALA A 259 16.40 28.52 0.48
N PRO A 260 16.51 27.65 -0.56
CA PRO A 260 17.05 26.31 -0.37
C PRO A 260 18.57 26.25 -0.54
N LEU A 261 19.18 25.22 0.04
CA LEU A 261 20.46 24.69 -0.45
C LEU A 261 20.19 23.79 -1.67
N SER A 262 21.21 23.49 -2.46
CA SER A 262 21.00 22.71 -3.69
C SER A 262 22.21 21.89 -4.11
N TYR A 263 21.97 20.74 -4.74
CA TYR A 263 22.99 19.94 -5.42
C TYR A 263 22.45 19.51 -6.79
N THR A 264 23.27 19.65 -7.84
CA THR A 264 22.87 19.31 -9.22
C THR A 264 23.72 18.16 -9.72
N ASN A 265 23.08 17.13 -10.28
CA ASN A 265 23.80 16.09 -11.00
C ASN A 265 24.29 16.65 -12.34
N SER A 266 25.55 17.08 -12.39
CA SER A 266 26.19 17.60 -13.60
C SER A 266 26.85 16.52 -14.46
N THR A 267 26.67 15.24 -14.12
CA THR A 267 27.25 14.12 -14.87
C THR A 267 26.28 13.62 -15.96
N SER A 268 26.74 12.70 -16.79
CA SER A 268 25.93 12.06 -17.83
C SER A 268 25.17 10.82 -17.35
N SER A 269 25.38 10.37 -16.12
CA SER A 269 24.74 9.18 -15.54
C SER A 269 23.83 9.55 -14.37
N THR A 270 22.90 8.66 -14.04
CA THR A 270 22.14 8.75 -12.78
C THR A 270 23.09 8.71 -11.59
N GLN A 271 22.75 9.44 -10.53
CA GLN A 271 23.47 9.47 -9.27
C GLN A 271 22.53 9.10 -8.11
N TYR A 272 23.03 8.26 -7.22
CA TYR A 272 22.46 8.05 -5.89
C TYR A 272 23.17 9.01 -4.94
N VAL A 273 22.47 10.08 -4.55
CA VAL A 273 23.01 11.12 -3.66
C VAL A 273 22.52 10.83 -2.25
N TRP A 274 23.37 10.84 -1.24
CA TRP A 274 22.95 10.77 0.16
C TRP A 274 23.44 11.97 0.96
N PHE A 275 22.77 12.23 2.07
CA PHE A 275 23.04 13.39 2.91
C PHE A 275 23.56 12.96 4.29
N GLU A 276 24.70 13.52 4.65
CA GLU A 276 25.36 13.29 5.93
C GLU A 276 25.26 14.57 6.78
N PHE A 277 24.83 14.43 8.02
CA PHE A 277 24.60 15.49 8.98
C PHE A 277 25.66 15.38 10.07
N VAL A 278 26.41 16.46 10.26
CA VAL A 278 27.48 16.54 11.25
C VAL A 278 27.39 17.87 11.96
N GLN A 279 27.63 17.89 13.27
CA GLN A 279 27.73 19.16 13.98
C GLN A 279 29.15 19.70 13.96
N GLN A 280 29.28 21.02 13.86
CA GLN A 280 30.60 21.65 13.95
C GLN A 280 31.27 21.29 15.29
N GLY A 281 32.48 20.72 15.21
CA GLY A 281 33.24 20.26 16.37
C GLY A 281 33.02 18.78 16.74
N GLU A 282 32.10 18.08 16.07
CA GLU A 282 31.89 16.64 16.26
C GLU A 282 33.07 15.79 15.77
N TYR A 283 33.79 16.29 14.77
CA TYR A 283 35.07 15.74 14.32
C TYR A 283 36.17 16.78 14.53
N THR A 284 37.36 16.29 14.86
CA THR A 284 38.59 17.09 14.95
C THR A 284 39.00 17.60 13.57
N SER A 285 39.88 18.61 13.53
CA SER A 285 40.46 19.11 12.27
C SER A 285 41.26 18.05 11.50
N ALA A 286 41.67 16.97 12.17
CA ALA A 286 42.34 15.82 11.57
C ALA A 286 41.36 14.75 11.04
N GLY A 287 40.04 14.97 11.14
CA GLY A 287 39.00 14.05 10.66
C GLY A 287 38.65 12.91 11.63
N ALA A 288 39.31 12.82 12.79
CA ALA A 288 38.96 11.85 13.82
C ALA A 288 37.73 12.30 14.63
N TYR A 289 36.90 11.35 15.07
CA TYR A 289 35.77 11.62 15.96
C TYR A 289 36.23 12.30 17.26
N ASN A 290 35.51 13.35 17.67
CA ASN A 290 35.81 14.08 18.89
C ASN A 290 35.11 13.44 20.08
N THR A 291 35.85 12.67 20.88
CA THR A 291 35.34 11.98 22.07
C THR A 291 34.85 12.91 23.18
N ALA A 292 35.20 14.21 23.13
CA ALA A 292 34.67 15.21 24.05
C ALA A 292 33.29 15.76 23.62
N PHE A 293 32.78 15.39 22.44
CA PHE A 293 31.49 15.84 21.94
C PHE A 293 30.37 14.97 22.52
N ALA A 294 29.51 15.53 23.37
CA ALA A 294 28.54 14.72 24.14
C ALA A 294 27.38 14.19 23.27
N ASP A 295 26.83 13.02 23.62
CA ASP A 295 25.70 12.38 22.91
C ASP A 295 24.49 13.31 22.79
N VAL A 296 24.16 14.02 23.88
CA VAL A 296 23.07 15.02 23.90
C VAL A 296 23.30 16.20 22.98
N GLN A 297 24.55 16.53 22.67
CA GLN A 297 24.86 17.60 21.73
C GLN A 297 24.68 17.11 20.31
N ARG A 298 24.78 15.81 20.02
CA ARG A 298 24.64 15.26 18.66
C ARG A 298 23.18 15.06 18.26
N PHE A 299 22.37 14.56 19.19
CA PHE A 299 20.96 14.29 18.96
C PHE A 299 20.24 15.55 18.45
N SER A 300 19.61 15.47 17.28
CA SER A 300 18.84 16.55 16.67
C SER A 300 17.51 16.03 16.15
N THR A 301 16.46 16.85 16.26
CA THR A 301 15.13 16.59 15.70
C THR A 301 14.72 17.73 14.77
N TYR A 302 14.07 17.36 13.65
CA TYR A 302 13.65 18.31 12.63
C TYR A 302 12.15 18.15 12.32
N ASP A 303 11.37 19.17 12.63
CA ASP A 303 9.93 19.22 12.35
C ASP A 303 9.65 19.56 10.89
N PHE A 304 10.44 20.45 10.29
CA PHE A 304 10.43 20.73 8.86
C PHE A 304 11.71 20.28 8.21
N TRP A 305 11.55 19.58 7.09
CA TRP A 305 12.64 19.14 6.24
C TRP A 305 12.08 18.88 4.84
N ASP A 306 12.87 19.20 3.83
CA ASP A 306 12.49 19.16 2.41
C ASP A 306 13.72 18.76 1.58
N PHE A 307 13.53 17.83 0.65
CA PHE A 307 14.52 17.33 -0.32
C PHE A 307 13.90 17.22 -1.73
N THR A 308 13.21 18.28 -2.16
CA THR A 308 12.55 18.33 -3.46
C THR A 308 13.52 18.24 -4.63
N VAL A 309 13.29 17.28 -5.53
CA VAL A 309 13.98 17.19 -6.83
C VAL A 309 13.22 17.99 -7.90
N LYS A 310 13.93 18.76 -8.72
CA LYS A 310 13.42 19.38 -9.94
C LYS A 310 14.29 19.03 -11.14
N ASP A 311 13.69 18.89 -12.32
CA ASP A 311 14.42 18.78 -13.58
C ASP A 311 14.89 20.15 -14.11
N LYS A 312 15.57 20.16 -15.27
CA LYS A 312 16.06 21.38 -15.92
C LYS A 312 14.94 22.37 -16.29
N ALA A 313 13.71 21.88 -16.49
CA ALA A 313 12.56 22.74 -16.77
C ALA A 313 11.92 23.28 -15.48
N GLY A 314 12.46 22.92 -14.30
CA GLY A 314 11.92 23.32 -13.00
C GLY A 314 10.74 22.47 -12.53
N VAL A 315 10.46 21.35 -13.21
CA VAL A 315 9.34 20.46 -12.86
C VAL A 315 9.76 19.54 -11.72
N VAL A 316 8.93 19.50 -10.67
CA VAL A 316 9.15 18.64 -9.49
C VAL A 316 9.07 17.16 -9.88
N LYS A 317 9.98 16.34 -9.35
CA LYS A 317 10.03 14.88 -9.51
C LYS A 317 9.83 14.20 -8.14
N PRO A 318 8.59 13.80 -7.79
CA PRO A 318 8.34 13.04 -6.57
C PRO A 318 8.78 11.59 -6.72
N GLY A 319 8.79 10.85 -5.61
CA GLY A 319 9.20 9.46 -5.57
C GLY A 319 10.71 9.26 -5.66
N ARG A 320 11.55 10.22 -5.27
CA ARG A 320 13.01 10.18 -5.39
C ARG A 320 13.77 10.08 -4.08
N LEU A 321 13.13 10.42 -2.95
CA LEU A 321 13.68 10.36 -1.60
C LEU A 321 13.35 9.04 -0.90
N PHE A 322 14.37 8.29 -0.50
CA PHE A 322 14.20 6.97 0.13
C PHE A 322 15.33 6.62 1.09
N SER A 323 15.06 5.66 1.96
CA SER A 323 16.06 4.98 2.79
C SER A 323 15.60 3.56 3.07
N LYS A 324 16.51 2.64 3.39
CA LYS A 324 16.10 1.34 3.92
C LYS A 324 15.77 1.42 5.42
N GLN A 325 16.40 2.34 6.13
CA GLN A 325 16.14 2.62 7.53
C GLN A 325 15.88 4.10 7.74
N TRP A 326 14.69 4.45 8.23
CA TRP A 326 14.40 5.81 8.68
C TRP A 326 14.44 5.90 10.20
N ALA A 327 14.85 7.07 10.72
CA ALA A 327 14.71 7.41 12.13
C ALA A 327 13.80 8.63 12.31
N PHE A 328 12.86 8.53 13.23
CA PHE A 328 11.85 9.55 13.51
C PHE A 328 11.59 9.70 15.01
N SER A 329 10.94 10.80 15.39
CA SER A 329 10.55 11.09 16.76
C SER A 329 9.13 11.66 16.85
N ALA A 330 8.37 11.23 17.86
CA ALA A 330 7.09 11.86 18.22
C ALA A 330 7.31 13.13 19.09
N GLY A 331 8.55 13.38 19.52
CA GLY A 331 8.99 14.53 20.29
C GLY A 331 8.69 14.49 21.78
N SER A 332 7.83 13.59 22.26
CA SER A 332 7.52 13.41 23.70
C SER A 332 6.78 12.10 23.95
N THR A 333 6.90 11.57 25.17
CA THR A 333 6.47 10.23 25.60
C THR A 333 4.98 9.93 25.44
N THR A 334 4.14 10.95 25.32
CA THR A 334 2.68 10.78 25.18
C THR A 334 2.16 11.11 23.79
N ASN A 335 3.03 11.59 22.89
CA ASN A 335 2.62 12.02 21.56
C ASN A 335 2.41 10.83 20.63
N VAL A 336 1.54 11.02 19.65
CA VAL A 336 1.27 10.05 18.60
C VAL A 336 1.65 10.62 17.24
N PHE A 337 2.07 9.76 16.32
CA PHE A 337 2.37 10.20 14.96
C PHE A 337 1.16 10.80 14.26
N SER A 338 1.47 11.72 13.36
CA SER A 338 0.49 12.44 12.55
C SER A 338 -0.46 11.50 11.81
N ALA A 339 -1.71 11.94 11.65
CA ALA A 339 -2.73 11.32 10.80
C ALA A 339 -2.30 11.09 9.34
N THR A 340 -1.25 11.78 8.88
CA THR A 340 -0.70 11.67 7.52
C THR A 340 0.63 10.90 7.46
N PHE A 341 1.09 10.32 8.56
CA PHE A 341 2.37 9.64 8.62
C PHE A 341 2.31 8.29 7.90
N ASN A 342 2.83 8.26 6.67
CA ASN A 342 2.76 7.11 5.79
C ASN A 342 4.12 6.79 5.18
N MET A 343 4.43 5.51 5.07
CA MET A 343 5.65 5.04 4.41
C MET A 343 5.31 4.19 3.19
N TYR A 344 6.16 4.23 2.18
CA TYR A 344 5.96 3.55 0.91
C TYR A 344 7.10 2.56 0.62
N PRO A 345 7.04 1.34 1.16
CA PRO A 345 7.96 0.27 0.81
C PRO A 345 7.88 -0.07 -0.68
N LEU A 346 9.06 -0.18 -1.31
CA LEU A 346 9.25 -0.66 -2.66
C LEU A 346 9.70 -2.13 -2.60
N ILE A 347 8.84 -3.03 -3.07
CA ILE A 347 9.03 -4.47 -2.92
C ILE A 347 9.39 -5.05 -4.29
N PRO A 348 10.59 -5.63 -4.48
CA PRO A 348 10.97 -6.26 -5.73
C PRO A 348 10.01 -7.41 -6.09
N SER A 349 9.60 -7.47 -7.36
CA SER A 349 8.89 -8.64 -7.86
C SER A 349 9.87 -9.82 -8.00
N PRO A 350 9.56 -11.00 -7.45
CA PRO A 350 10.41 -12.17 -7.60
C PRO A 350 10.35 -12.74 -9.04
N ILE A 351 9.36 -12.32 -9.83
CA ILE A 351 9.10 -12.85 -11.17
C ILE A 351 9.40 -11.79 -12.24
N ASN A 352 8.91 -10.57 -12.05
CA ASN A 352 9.19 -9.47 -12.97
C ASN A 352 10.48 -8.75 -12.58
N VAL A 353 11.64 -9.30 -12.98
CA VAL A 353 12.95 -8.71 -12.67
C VAL A 353 13.01 -7.22 -13.05
N GLY A 354 13.38 -6.38 -12.09
CA GLY A 354 13.44 -4.92 -12.27
C GLY A 354 12.10 -4.19 -12.17
N ARG A 355 11.02 -4.88 -11.77
CA ARG A 355 9.70 -4.30 -11.53
C ARG A 355 9.26 -4.54 -10.09
N TYR A 356 8.35 -3.69 -9.58
CA TYR A 356 8.13 -3.56 -8.15
C TYR A 356 6.65 -3.44 -7.78
N TYR A 357 6.30 -4.05 -6.65
CA TYR A 357 5.08 -3.72 -5.92
C TYR A 357 5.34 -2.50 -5.02
N VAL A 358 4.31 -1.69 -4.77
CA VAL A 358 4.38 -0.59 -3.78
C VAL A 358 3.19 -0.67 -2.87
N LYS A 359 3.48 -0.62 -1.56
CA LYS A 359 2.48 -0.48 -0.50
C LYS A 359 2.53 0.91 0.09
N LYS A 360 1.43 1.32 0.71
CA LYS A 360 1.37 2.46 1.62
C LYS A 360 1.04 1.91 3.00
N PHE A 361 2.02 1.96 3.89
CA PHE A 361 1.87 1.57 5.28
C PHE A 361 1.56 2.81 6.13
N GLU A 362 0.43 2.79 6.79
CA GLU A 362 -0.03 3.91 7.60
C GLU A 362 0.41 3.73 9.06
N LEU A 363 1.25 4.63 9.54
CA LEU A 363 1.74 4.69 10.92
C LEU A 363 1.01 5.78 11.74
N ALA A 364 -0.12 6.27 11.23
CA ALA A 364 -0.90 7.32 11.84
C ALA A 364 -1.39 6.90 13.24
N GLY A 365 -1.17 7.76 14.24
CA GLY A 365 -1.65 7.53 15.60
C GLY A 365 -0.85 6.53 16.45
N ILE A 366 0.21 5.91 15.91
CA ILE A 366 1.11 5.08 16.72
C ILE A 366 1.86 5.95 17.74
N ALA A 367 2.09 5.40 18.93
CA ALA A 367 2.76 6.09 20.04
C ALA A 367 4.13 5.47 20.33
N PRO A 368 5.22 5.92 19.68
CA PRO A 368 6.56 5.37 19.88
C PRO A 368 7.31 5.97 21.07
N GLN A 369 6.61 6.70 21.95
CA GLN A 369 7.13 7.50 23.06
C GLN A 369 8.15 8.59 22.68
N ASN A 370 9.22 8.32 21.95
CA ASN A 370 10.12 9.39 21.54
C ASN A 370 10.98 9.05 20.34
N LEU A 371 11.42 7.81 20.22
CA LEU A 371 12.34 7.38 19.20
C LEU A 371 11.66 6.29 18.40
N PHE A 372 11.78 6.35 17.08
CA PHE A 372 11.14 5.39 16.21
C PHE A 372 12.05 5.09 15.03
N ARG A 373 12.22 3.82 14.75
CA ARG A 373 12.88 3.37 13.54
C ARG A 373 11.88 2.68 12.63
N PHE A 374 11.92 3.03 11.36
CA PHE A 374 11.14 2.33 10.34
C PHE A 374 12.05 1.53 9.40
N VAL A 375 11.73 0.24 9.28
CA VAL A 375 12.31 -0.68 8.30
C VAL A 375 11.20 -1.54 7.69
N SER A 376 11.49 -2.16 6.55
CA SER A 376 10.65 -3.20 5.98
C SER A 376 11.51 -4.23 5.27
N ASN A 377 11.03 -5.48 5.24
CA ASN A 377 11.83 -6.61 4.77
C ASN A 377 10.99 -7.83 4.33
N SER A 378 11.67 -8.84 3.80
CA SER A 378 11.06 -10.06 3.27
C SER A 378 10.77 -11.12 4.33
N MET A 379 11.55 -11.22 5.40
CA MET A 379 11.48 -12.36 6.32
C MET A 379 10.76 -12.10 7.65
N GLY A 380 10.65 -10.86 8.11
CA GLY A 380 9.98 -10.50 9.36
C GLY A 380 10.89 -9.82 10.37
N SER A 381 10.75 -10.26 11.61
CA SER A 381 11.39 -9.66 12.79
C SER A 381 12.87 -10.00 12.94
N THR A 382 13.41 -10.94 12.14
CA THR A 382 14.82 -11.37 12.27
C THR A 382 15.37 -11.91 10.95
N ALA A 383 16.64 -11.62 10.69
CA ALA A 383 17.42 -12.18 9.58
C ALA A 383 18.19 -13.46 9.96
N SER A 384 18.04 -13.95 11.20
CA SER A 384 18.83 -15.09 11.71
C SER A 384 18.36 -16.46 11.22
N THR A 385 17.25 -16.53 10.47
CA THR A 385 16.71 -17.76 9.91
C THR A 385 16.10 -17.50 8.54
N THR A 386 16.05 -18.56 7.72
CA THR A 386 15.36 -18.57 6.43
C THR A 386 13.95 -19.16 6.52
N ASP A 387 13.54 -19.62 7.71
CA ASP A 387 12.18 -20.13 7.95
C ASP A 387 11.23 -18.98 8.25
N PHE A 388 10.41 -18.61 7.26
CA PHE A 388 9.43 -17.53 7.38
C PHE A 388 8.43 -17.74 8.52
N THR A 389 8.07 -18.99 8.85
CA THR A 389 7.11 -19.26 9.93
C THR A 389 7.65 -18.88 11.31
N VAL A 390 8.98 -18.88 11.44
CA VAL A 390 9.70 -18.48 12.65
C VAL A 390 10.06 -17.00 12.61
N SER A 391 10.62 -16.52 11.49
CA SER A 391 11.09 -15.13 11.39
C SER A 391 9.97 -14.10 11.37
N ARG A 392 8.76 -14.44 10.92
CA ARG A 392 7.60 -13.53 10.91
C ARG A 392 7.05 -13.20 12.30
N LYS A 393 7.41 -13.98 13.33
CA LYS A 393 6.85 -13.82 14.68
C LYS A 393 7.35 -12.54 15.34
N SER A 394 6.48 -11.87 16.09
CA SER A 394 6.88 -10.80 16.99
C SER A 394 7.90 -11.29 18.03
N GLN A 395 8.74 -10.40 18.56
CA GLN A 395 9.89 -10.74 19.40
C GLN A 395 9.91 -9.91 20.69
N THR A 396 10.57 -10.45 21.70
CA THR A 396 10.78 -9.79 23.01
C THR A 396 12.05 -8.92 23.05
N SER A 397 12.65 -8.68 21.90
CA SER A 397 13.87 -7.88 21.73
C SER A 397 13.97 -7.29 20.32
N GLU A 398 14.83 -6.29 20.15
CA GLU A 398 15.10 -5.60 18.89
C GLU A 398 15.94 -6.47 17.93
N LEU A 399 15.28 -7.14 16.98
CA LEU A 399 15.92 -8.00 15.97
C LEU A 399 15.64 -7.57 14.52
N ASP A 400 14.90 -6.48 14.33
CA ASP A 400 14.53 -5.97 13.01
C ASP A 400 15.75 -5.53 12.22
N TYR A 401 15.63 -5.61 10.89
CA TYR A 401 16.71 -5.29 9.97
C TYR A 401 16.17 -4.60 8.71
N PRO A 402 16.95 -3.65 8.15
CA PRO A 402 16.59 -2.96 6.92
C PRO A 402 16.90 -3.80 5.67
N GLU A 403 15.95 -3.92 4.76
CA GLU A 403 16.13 -4.64 3.49
C GLU A 403 15.58 -3.83 2.30
N TYR A 404 14.29 -3.53 2.33
CA TYR A 404 13.60 -2.85 1.24
C TYR A 404 13.79 -1.33 1.28
N LEU A 405 13.69 -0.68 0.12
CA LEU A 405 13.70 0.77 0.02
C LEU A 405 12.35 1.31 0.50
N ASN A 406 12.36 2.28 1.41
CA ASN A 406 11.19 2.92 1.97
C ASN A 406 11.16 4.40 1.59
N PHE A 407 10.05 4.84 1.00
CA PHE A 407 9.85 6.20 0.52
C PHE A 407 8.82 6.92 1.40
N VAL A 408 8.82 8.26 1.32
CA VAL A 408 7.81 9.11 2.00
C VAL A 408 6.61 9.43 1.11
N ASN A 409 6.64 8.99 -0.15
CA ASN A 409 5.57 9.11 -1.15
C ASN A 409 5.70 7.94 -2.15
N ASN A 410 4.78 7.84 -3.11
CA ASN A 410 4.82 6.80 -4.13
C ASN A 410 6.12 6.90 -4.97
N PRO A 411 6.96 5.86 -5.04
CA PRO A 411 8.22 5.87 -5.79
C PRO A 411 8.01 6.19 -7.28
N ASP A 412 8.95 6.92 -7.89
CA ASP A 412 8.83 7.38 -9.29
C ASP A 412 8.66 6.17 -10.24
N PRO A 413 7.50 6.00 -10.91
CA PRO A 413 7.25 4.85 -11.79
C PRO A 413 8.19 4.81 -13.01
N THR A 414 8.81 5.94 -13.38
CA THR A 414 9.77 6.00 -14.48
C THR A 414 11.17 5.51 -14.08
N VAL A 415 11.41 5.34 -12.78
CA VAL A 415 12.67 4.81 -12.23
C VAL A 415 12.45 3.40 -11.68
N TRP A 416 11.35 3.21 -10.96
CA TRP A 416 10.94 1.93 -10.40
C TRP A 416 9.59 1.53 -10.99
N PRO A 417 9.56 0.85 -12.15
CA PRO A 417 8.31 0.48 -12.81
C PRO A 417 7.50 -0.53 -11.98
N SER A 418 6.17 -0.44 -12.04
CA SER A 418 5.27 -1.37 -11.34
C SER A 418 5.42 -2.79 -11.84
N ALA A 419 5.29 -3.80 -10.99
CA ALA A 419 5.13 -5.21 -11.38
C ALA A 419 3.87 -5.40 -12.25
N ASP A 420 3.68 -6.59 -12.80
CA ASP A 420 2.40 -6.93 -13.44
C ASP A 420 1.32 -7.24 -12.39
N ASP A 421 0.06 -7.00 -12.74
CA ASP A 421 -1.08 -7.37 -11.89
C ASP A 421 -1.12 -8.91 -11.77
N PRO A 422 -1.14 -9.52 -10.57
CA PRO A 422 -1.23 -10.96 -10.36
C PRO A 422 -2.52 -11.50 -10.99
N ASP A 423 -2.29 -12.48 -11.86
CA ASP A 423 -3.27 -13.04 -12.77
C ASP A 423 -3.94 -14.29 -12.21
N LEU A 424 -4.37 -14.31 -10.94
CA LEU A 424 -5.19 -15.44 -10.48
C LEU A 424 -6.58 -15.30 -11.11
N LYS A 425 -6.84 -16.15 -12.10
CA LYS A 425 -8.11 -16.25 -12.80
C LYS A 425 -8.75 -17.57 -12.45
N VAL A 426 -9.99 -17.52 -12.01
CA VAL A 426 -10.89 -18.67 -12.11
C VAL A 426 -11.22 -18.82 -13.60
N VAL A 427 -10.75 -19.91 -14.21
CA VAL A 427 -11.03 -20.27 -15.60
C VAL A 427 -12.47 -20.75 -15.70
N SER A 428 -12.84 -21.71 -14.86
CA SER A 428 -14.20 -22.22 -14.71
C SER A 428 -14.34 -22.92 -13.35
N THR A 429 -15.57 -23.24 -13.00
CA THR A 429 -15.90 -24.10 -11.88
C THR A 429 -16.94 -25.11 -12.31
N ALA A 430 -16.83 -26.35 -11.87
CA ALA A 430 -17.77 -27.39 -12.22
C ALA A 430 -18.16 -28.20 -10.99
N SER A 431 -19.39 -28.72 -10.94
CA SER A 431 -19.82 -29.62 -9.88
C SER A 431 -20.51 -30.86 -10.42
N TYR A 432 -20.26 -32.01 -9.80
CA TYR A 432 -20.80 -33.30 -10.22
C TYR A 432 -20.95 -34.24 -9.02
N CYS A 433 -21.72 -35.31 -9.17
CA CYS A 433 -21.86 -36.29 -8.10
C CYS A 433 -20.66 -37.23 -7.99
N LYS A 434 -20.30 -37.56 -6.74
CA LYS A 434 -19.35 -38.63 -6.41
C LYS A 434 -19.93 -39.48 -5.28
N GLY A 435 -20.64 -40.53 -5.65
CA GLY A 435 -21.32 -41.43 -4.70
C GLY A 435 -22.67 -40.87 -4.25
N THR A 436 -22.76 -40.36 -3.01
CA THR A 436 -24.03 -39.82 -2.44
C THR A 436 -23.98 -38.31 -2.16
N GLY A 437 -22.87 -37.65 -2.49
CA GLY A 437 -22.66 -36.22 -2.33
C GLY A 437 -22.02 -35.60 -3.56
N GLY A 438 -21.98 -34.27 -3.61
CA GLY A 438 -21.37 -33.53 -4.70
C GLY A 438 -19.87 -33.31 -4.49
N VAL A 439 -19.18 -33.06 -5.60
CA VAL A 439 -17.82 -32.53 -5.65
C VAL A 439 -17.84 -31.24 -6.46
N MET A 440 -16.98 -30.29 -6.12
CA MET A 440 -16.76 -29.08 -6.90
C MET A 440 -15.29 -28.94 -7.29
N GLU A 441 -15.06 -28.68 -8.56
CA GLU A 441 -13.75 -28.43 -9.14
C GLU A 441 -13.55 -26.94 -9.39
N PHE A 442 -12.35 -26.46 -9.09
CA PHE A 442 -11.90 -25.12 -9.39
C PHE A 442 -10.76 -25.20 -10.40
N PHE A 443 -11.00 -24.72 -11.62
CA PHE A 443 -9.97 -24.59 -12.65
C PHE A 443 -9.40 -23.19 -12.58
N LEU A 444 -8.12 -23.10 -12.24
CA LEU A 444 -7.42 -21.86 -12.00
C LEU A 444 -6.32 -21.69 -13.05
N ASN A 445 -6.11 -20.46 -13.48
CA ASN A 445 -4.89 -20.06 -14.17
C ASN A 445 -4.20 -19.00 -13.32
N SER A 446 -2.89 -19.18 -13.10
CA SER A 446 -2.08 -18.17 -12.41
C SER A 446 -0.80 -17.91 -13.19
N ALA A 447 -0.59 -16.69 -13.65
CA ALA A 447 0.67 -16.30 -14.29
C ALA A 447 1.88 -16.37 -13.34
N LEU A 448 1.65 -16.39 -12.01
CA LEU A 448 2.71 -16.35 -11.00
C LEU A 448 2.81 -17.66 -10.20
N GLY A 449 1.85 -18.57 -10.34
CA GLY A 449 1.66 -19.69 -9.43
C GLY A 449 1.40 -19.21 -8.00
N GLY A 450 1.57 -20.10 -7.03
CA GLY A 450 1.57 -19.73 -5.63
C GLY A 450 0.67 -20.53 -4.70
N THR A 451 0.51 -20.07 -3.46
CA THR A 451 -0.55 -20.60 -2.61
C THR A 451 -1.86 -19.90 -2.96
N VAL A 452 -2.97 -20.61 -3.03
CA VAL A 452 -4.31 -20.06 -3.16
C VAL A 452 -5.13 -20.53 -1.97
N ASN A 453 -5.86 -19.59 -1.37
CA ASN A 453 -6.90 -19.88 -0.39
C ASN A 453 -8.25 -19.79 -1.07
N ILE A 454 -9.10 -20.79 -0.91
CA ILE A 454 -10.49 -20.81 -1.37
C ILE A 454 -11.35 -20.92 -0.12
N VAL A 455 -12.06 -19.83 0.22
CA VAL A 455 -13.06 -19.84 1.28
C VAL A 455 -14.42 -20.12 0.65
N ILE A 456 -15.11 -21.13 1.18
CA ILE A 456 -16.48 -21.46 0.82
C ILE A 456 -17.35 -21.08 2.03
N ASP A 457 -18.04 -19.94 1.92
CA ASP A 457 -18.93 -19.42 2.95
C ASP A 457 -20.28 -20.15 2.85
N LEU A 458 -20.62 -20.88 3.92
CA LEU A 458 -21.82 -21.73 4.03
C LEU A 458 -22.76 -21.27 5.15
N ASN A 459 -22.38 -20.24 5.91
CA ASN A 459 -23.14 -19.76 7.06
C ASN A 459 -23.64 -18.32 6.90
N GLY A 460 -23.21 -17.61 5.85
CA GLY A 460 -23.60 -16.24 5.51
C GLY A 460 -22.89 -15.16 6.33
N ALA A 461 -21.95 -15.53 7.20
CA ALA A 461 -21.11 -14.61 7.94
C ALA A 461 -19.79 -14.39 7.17
N PRO A 462 -19.42 -13.13 6.88
CA PRO A 462 -18.28 -12.84 6.02
C PRO A 462 -16.95 -13.45 6.48
N GLY A 463 -16.28 -14.15 5.57
CA GLY A 463 -14.95 -14.75 5.79
C GLY A 463 -15.01 -16.20 6.27
N TYR A 464 -13.86 -16.78 6.61
CA TYR A 464 -13.81 -18.13 7.20
C TYR A 464 -13.90 -18.03 8.73
N GLN A 465 -14.84 -18.76 9.35
CA GLN A 465 -14.87 -18.97 10.79
C GLN A 465 -14.54 -20.41 11.17
N SER A 466 -13.44 -20.58 11.91
CA SER A 466 -12.98 -21.90 12.37
C SER A 466 -14.02 -22.62 13.22
N GLY A 467 -14.24 -23.91 12.95
CA GLY A 467 -15.21 -24.74 13.67
C GLY A 467 -16.67 -24.46 13.32
N THR A 468 -16.94 -23.73 12.23
CA THR A 468 -18.29 -23.52 11.70
C THR A 468 -18.51 -24.36 10.43
N LYS A 469 -19.58 -24.05 9.67
CA LYS A 469 -19.84 -24.68 8.37
C LYS A 469 -18.87 -24.25 7.27
N ASP A 470 -18.15 -23.14 7.43
CA ASP A 470 -17.28 -22.63 6.36
C ASP A 470 -16.12 -23.58 6.10
N VAL A 471 -15.68 -23.62 4.85
CA VAL A 471 -14.54 -24.43 4.42
C VAL A 471 -13.43 -23.49 3.95
N LEU A 472 -12.20 -23.79 4.37
CA LEU A 472 -10.99 -23.15 3.87
C LEU A 472 -10.09 -24.21 3.22
N ILE A 473 -9.88 -24.08 1.91
CA ILE A 473 -8.93 -24.90 1.15
C ILE A 473 -7.70 -24.06 0.89
N THR A 474 -6.53 -24.53 1.31
CA THR A 474 -5.24 -23.90 1.04
C THR A 474 -4.41 -24.83 0.17
N GLN A 475 -4.12 -24.42 -1.06
CA GLN A 475 -3.39 -25.25 -2.03
C GLN A 475 -2.22 -24.48 -2.64
N THR A 476 -1.07 -25.14 -2.83
CA THR A 476 0.01 -24.58 -3.66
C THR A 476 -0.16 -25.03 -5.11
N ILE A 477 -0.15 -24.07 -6.02
CA ILE A 477 -0.34 -24.20 -7.45
C ILE A 477 0.91 -23.71 -8.22
N PRO A 478 1.29 -24.36 -9.33
CA PRO A 478 2.35 -23.86 -10.22
C PRO A 478 1.91 -22.64 -11.04
N VAL A 479 2.87 -22.04 -11.76
CA VAL A 479 2.56 -21.11 -12.86
C VAL A 479 1.78 -21.85 -13.95
N GLY A 480 0.72 -21.22 -14.47
CA GLY A 480 -0.16 -21.76 -15.49
C GLY A 480 -1.46 -22.33 -14.93
N ASN A 481 -1.96 -23.37 -15.59
CA ASN A 481 -3.22 -24.03 -15.24
C ASN A 481 -3.07 -24.90 -13.98
N SER A 482 -4.09 -24.92 -13.14
CA SER A 482 -4.13 -25.67 -11.89
C SER A 482 -5.55 -26.07 -11.52
N ARG A 483 -5.69 -27.20 -10.81
CA ARG A 483 -6.95 -27.77 -10.36
C ARG A 483 -6.97 -27.84 -8.84
N VAL A 484 -8.10 -27.47 -8.23
CA VAL A 484 -8.37 -27.64 -6.80
C VAL A 484 -9.76 -28.26 -6.62
N GLU A 485 -9.88 -29.28 -5.78
CA GLU A 485 -11.13 -30.01 -5.53
C GLU A 485 -11.70 -29.65 -4.15
N TRP A 486 -13.01 -29.40 -4.07
CA TRP A 486 -13.79 -29.44 -2.84
C TRP A 486 -14.67 -30.69 -2.82
N ASN A 487 -14.61 -31.45 -1.74
CA ASN A 487 -15.32 -32.73 -1.57
C ASN A 487 -16.82 -32.61 -1.22
N GLY A 488 -17.40 -31.41 -1.27
CA GLY A 488 -18.80 -31.15 -0.94
C GLY A 488 -19.19 -31.34 0.52
N LEU A 489 -18.22 -31.46 1.44
CA LEU A 489 -18.47 -31.46 2.88
C LEU A 489 -18.30 -30.06 3.46
N ASP A 490 -19.16 -29.67 4.40
CA ASP A 490 -19.01 -28.44 5.17
C ASP A 490 -17.90 -28.57 6.24
N GLY A 491 -17.56 -27.46 6.89
CA GLY A 491 -16.55 -27.41 7.96
C GLY A 491 -16.86 -28.27 9.20
N THR A 492 -18.05 -28.86 9.27
CA THR A 492 -18.47 -29.83 10.31
C THR A 492 -18.46 -31.28 9.82
N ASN A 493 -17.97 -31.53 8.61
CA ASN A 493 -17.97 -32.82 7.90
C ASN A 493 -19.39 -33.33 7.53
N THR A 494 -20.35 -32.44 7.31
CA THR A 494 -21.68 -32.79 6.82
C THR A 494 -21.77 -32.56 5.32
N VAL A 495 -22.47 -33.44 4.58
CA VAL A 495 -22.71 -33.27 3.14
C VAL A 495 -23.53 -32.01 2.89
N VAL A 496 -23.03 -31.13 2.00
CA VAL A 496 -23.75 -29.95 1.54
C VAL A 496 -24.78 -30.37 0.49
N SER A 497 -26.02 -29.91 0.65
CA SER A 497 -27.13 -30.26 -0.24
C SER A 497 -26.97 -29.64 -1.63
N SER A 498 -27.37 -30.37 -2.67
CA SER A 498 -27.50 -29.83 -4.03
C SER A 498 -28.44 -28.62 -4.06
N GLY A 499 -28.13 -27.63 -4.91
CA GLY A 499 -28.82 -26.35 -5.00
C GLY A 499 -28.40 -25.31 -3.95
N THR A 500 -27.42 -25.60 -3.10
CA THR A 500 -26.91 -24.63 -2.11
C THR A 500 -26.14 -23.53 -2.80
N VAL A 501 -26.54 -22.26 -2.61
CA VAL A 501 -25.76 -21.11 -3.07
C VAL A 501 -24.58 -20.92 -2.13
N VAL A 502 -23.37 -20.91 -2.69
CA VAL A 502 -22.11 -20.70 -1.97
C VAL A 502 -21.44 -19.42 -2.46
N THR A 503 -20.80 -18.70 -1.54
CA THR A 503 -19.87 -17.63 -1.91
C THR A 503 -18.46 -18.17 -1.85
N LEU A 504 -17.79 -18.14 -3.01
CA LEU A 504 -16.41 -18.58 -3.17
C LEU A 504 -15.51 -17.36 -3.14
N ILE A 505 -14.52 -17.38 -2.25
CA ILE A 505 -13.52 -16.32 -2.15
C ILE A 505 -12.15 -16.92 -2.47
N PHE A 506 -11.64 -16.62 -3.66
CA PHE A 506 -10.30 -16.99 -4.09
C PHE A 506 -9.34 -15.89 -3.67
N GLN A 507 -8.30 -16.23 -2.93
CA GLN A 507 -7.25 -15.31 -2.53
C GLN A 507 -5.91 -15.89 -2.94
N ASN A 508 -5.08 -15.08 -3.59
CA ASN A 508 -3.66 -15.40 -3.67
C ASN A 508 -3.06 -15.37 -2.26
N GLY A 509 -2.64 -16.54 -1.82
CA GLY A 509 -1.85 -16.78 -0.64
C GLY A 509 -0.34 -16.69 -0.89
N THR A 510 0.40 -17.13 0.13
CA THR A 510 1.70 -16.64 0.62
C THR A 510 2.95 -17.04 -0.16
N SER A 511 2.92 -17.12 -1.48
CA SER A 511 4.10 -17.36 -2.33
C SER A 511 3.61 -17.48 -3.77
N PRO A 512 4.40 -17.17 -4.81
CA PRO A 512 5.61 -16.37 -4.76
C PRO A 512 5.25 -14.89 -4.85
N ILE A 513 4.32 -14.41 -4.01
CA ILE A 513 4.12 -12.98 -3.88
C ILE A 513 5.02 -12.50 -2.75
N ALA A 514 5.96 -11.61 -3.07
CA ALA A 514 7.00 -11.16 -2.16
C ALA A 514 6.42 -10.72 -0.81
N PRO A 515 6.70 -11.43 0.31
CA PRO A 515 6.29 -10.97 1.62
C PRO A 515 6.88 -9.59 1.91
N VAL A 516 6.08 -8.76 2.57
CA VAL A 516 6.52 -7.49 3.12
C VAL A 516 6.11 -7.42 4.57
N ASN A 517 7.11 -7.28 5.42
CA ASN A 517 6.98 -7.23 6.87
C ASN A 517 7.26 -5.82 7.36
N PHE A 518 6.55 -5.45 8.42
CA PHE A 518 6.61 -4.15 9.08
C PHE A 518 6.94 -4.36 10.55
N PRO A 519 8.16 -4.80 10.89
CA PRO A 519 8.56 -4.92 12.27
C PRO A 519 8.67 -3.51 12.88
N VAL A 520 8.02 -3.32 14.02
CA VAL A 520 8.04 -2.09 14.78
C VAL A 520 8.52 -2.40 16.18
N TYR A 521 9.64 -1.78 16.56
CA TYR A 521 10.23 -1.94 17.89
C TYR A 521 9.88 -0.76 18.79
N ASP A 522 9.59 -1.05 20.06
CA ASP A 522 9.42 -0.08 21.13
C ASP A 522 8.31 0.96 20.87
N ALA A 523 7.24 0.50 20.21
CA ALA A 523 6.04 1.30 20.00
C ALA A 523 4.99 0.94 21.04
N GLU A 524 4.71 1.88 21.94
CA GLU A 524 4.01 1.58 23.18
C GLU A 524 2.53 1.27 22.99
N ASN A 525 1.90 2.03 22.11
CA ASN A 525 0.49 1.91 21.81
C ASN A 525 0.26 2.02 20.29
N ASN A 526 -0.65 1.17 19.79
CA ASN A 526 -1.19 1.23 18.44
C ASN A 526 -2.70 1.01 18.49
N VAL A 527 -3.41 1.92 19.15
CA VAL A 527 -4.85 1.78 19.42
C VAL A 527 -5.69 1.79 18.13
N GLY A 528 -5.24 2.53 17.12
CA GLY A 528 -5.92 2.64 15.82
C GLY A 528 -5.65 1.47 14.88
N GLY A 529 -4.64 0.65 15.18
CA GLY A 529 -4.23 -0.47 14.34
C GLY A 529 -3.56 -0.03 13.05
N PHE A 530 -2.96 -0.99 12.36
CA PHE A 530 -2.33 -0.77 11.09
C PHE A 530 -3.30 -0.86 9.92
N ARG A 531 -3.04 -0.01 8.93
CA ARG A 531 -3.66 -0.08 7.61
C ARG A 531 -2.57 -0.14 6.55
N VAL A 532 -2.76 -1.01 5.57
CA VAL A 532 -1.88 -1.07 4.40
C VAL A 532 -2.72 -0.98 3.15
N GLN A 533 -2.33 -0.07 2.24
CA GLN A 533 -2.96 0.05 0.94
C GLN A 533 -2.04 -0.46 -0.17
N ASN A 534 -2.61 -1.18 -1.12
CA ASN A 534 -1.98 -1.45 -2.39
C ASN A 534 -1.93 -0.16 -3.22
N VAL A 535 -0.71 0.28 -3.57
CA VAL A 535 -0.51 1.48 -4.39
C VAL A 535 -0.36 1.11 -5.86
N ARG A 536 0.41 0.06 -6.16
CA ARG A 536 0.58 -0.52 -7.49
C ARG A 536 1.22 -1.92 -7.41
N PRO A 537 0.98 -2.80 -8.40
CA PRO A 537 0.13 -2.61 -9.58
C PRO A 537 -1.36 -2.80 -9.28
N GLY A 538 -2.20 -2.63 -10.30
CA GLY A 538 -3.64 -2.92 -10.21
C GLY A 538 -4.48 -1.94 -9.41
N ARG A 539 -5.62 -2.43 -8.91
CA ARG A 539 -6.61 -1.64 -8.17
C ARG A 539 -6.06 -1.20 -6.82
N GLN A 540 -6.30 0.06 -6.48
CA GLN A 540 -6.00 0.61 -5.15
C GLN A 540 -7.06 0.14 -4.15
N GLY A 541 -6.61 -0.41 -3.01
CA GLY A 541 -7.45 -0.96 -1.97
C GLY A 541 -6.65 -1.28 -0.72
N PHE A 542 -7.33 -1.54 0.40
CA PHE A 542 -6.68 -2.00 1.63
C PHE A 542 -6.34 -3.48 1.52
N ASP A 543 -5.13 -3.86 1.89
CA ASP A 543 -4.68 -5.25 1.93
C ASP A 543 -5.21 -5.96 3.19
N VAL A 544 -5.16 -7.28 3.11
CA VAL A 544 -5.29 -8.18 4.25
C VAL A 544 -3.95 -8.24 5.00
N LEU A 545 -4.00 -8.14 6.33
CA LEU A 545 -2.84 -8.17 7.22
C LEU A 545 -2.82 -9.41 8.10
N TYR A 546 -1.62 -9.89 8.37
CA TYR A 546 -1.32 -11.09 9.14
C TYR A 546 -0.31 -10.76 10.24
N TRP A 547 -0.36 -11.54 11.34
CA TRP A 547 0.60 -11.42 12.43
C TRP A 547 0.70 -12.72 13.24
N ASP A 548 1.76 -12.83 14.04
CA ASP A 548 2.00 -13.93 14.96
C ASP A 548 2.75 -13.42 16.19
N ASP A 549 1.98 -13.11 17.23
CA ASP A 549 2.41 -12.64 18.54
C ASP A 549 2.54 -13.79 19.54
N SER A 550 2.65 -15.05 19.09
CA SER A 550 2.73 -16.20 20.01
C SER A 550 3.96 -16.18 20.93
N ASN A 551 4.96 -15.34 20.64
CA ASN A 551 6.12 -15.10 21.51
C ASN A 551 5.86 -14.01 22.58
N LEU A 552 4.78 -13.25 22.48
CA LEU A 552 4.49 -12.11 23.35
C LEU A 552 3.63 -12.52 24.55
N SER A 553 3.71 -11.72 25.62
CA SER A 553 2.94 -11.96 26.85
C SER A 553 1.44 -11.76 26.61
N THR A 554 0.63 -12.76 26.96
CA THR A 554 -0.85 -12.67 26.95
C THR A 554 -1.41 -11.64 27.92
N THR A 555 -0.59 -11.11 28.84
CA THR A 555 -1.00 -10.01 29.73
C THR A 555 -0.94 -8.65 29.02
N LEU A 556 0.05 -8.44 28.15
CA LEU A 556 0.26 -7.17 27.43
C LEU A 556 -0.36 -7.20 26.03
N PHE A 557 -0.44 -8.40 25.43
CA PHE A 557 -1.05 -8.71 24.15
C PHE A 557 -2.11 -9.80 24.36
N PRO A 558 -3.30 -9.46 24.90
CA PRO A 558 -4.34 -10.42 25.24
C PRO A 558 -4.84 -11.18 24.02
N ASP A 559 -5.04 -12.49 24.18
CA ASP A 559 -5.65 -13.33 23.15
C ASP A 559 -7.18 -13.27 23.26
N GLY A 560 -7.86 -12.81 22.21
CA GLY A 560 -9.31 -12.73 22.19
C GLY A 560 -9.90 -12.52 20.80
N ALA A 561 -11.22 -12.67 20.67
CA ALA A 561 -11.90 -12.66 19.37
C ALA A 561 -11.70 -11.38 18.53
N GLY A 562 -11.40 -10.23 19.16
CA GLY A 562 -11.06 -8.98 18.46
C GLY A 562 -9.56 -8.77 18.22
N HIS A 563 -8.71 -9.49 18.97
CA HIS A 563 -7.25 -9.35 18.99
C HIS A 563 -6.61 -10.73 19.20
N PRO A 564 -6.70 -11.65 18.21
CA PRO A 564 -6.06 -12.96 18.35
C PRO A 564 -4.55 -12.79 18.39
N GLN A 565 -3.85 -13.58 19.21
CA GLN A 565 -2.38 -13.57 19.22
C GLN A 565 -1.79 -14.03 17.88
N VAL A 566 -2.50 -14.88 17.14
CA VAL A 566 -2.06 -15.35 15.83
C VAL A 566 -3.18 -15.14 14.82
N GLN A 567 -2.90 -14.36 13.77
CA GLN A 567 -3.80 -14.19 12.65
C GLN A 567 -3.19 -14.78 11.37
N SER A 568 -3.37 -16.09 11.21
CA SER A 568 -2.85 -16.84 10.05
C SER A 568 -3.73 -16.74 8.80
N THR A 569 -5.02 -16.46 8.96
CA THR A 569 -5.98 -16.30 7.84
C THR A 569 -6.08 -14.87 7.32
N GLY A 570 -5.52 -13.91 8.06
CA GLY A 570 -5.47 -12.50 7.72
C GLY A 570 -6.77 -11.73 8.01
N LEU A 571 -6.69 -10.43 8.24
CA LEU A 571 -7.86 -9.54 8.35
C LEU A 571 -7.77 -8.34 7.40
N PRO A 572 -8.88 -7.91 6.77
CA PRO A 572 -8.92 -6.67 6.00
C PRO A 572 -8.54 -5.45 6.85
N SER A 573 -7.62 -4.62 6.37
CA SER A 573 -7.07 -3.51 7.15
C SER A 573 -7.78 -2.17 6.97
N ASN A 574 -8.94 -2.11 6.31
CA ASN A 574 -9.66 -0.86 6.05
C ASN A 574 -10.10 -0.11 7.32
N THR A 575 -10.31 -0.83 8.43
CA THR A 575 -10.68 -0.25 9.73
C THR A 575 -9.51 -0.11 10.71
N GLY A 576 -8.29 -0.51 10.32
CA GLY A 576 -7.18 -0.70 11.25
C GLY A 576 -7.27 -2.06 11.96
N VAL A 577 -6.19 -2.82 11.95
CA VAL A 577 -6.08 -4.15 12.58
C VAL A 577 -4.71 -4.31 13.27
N HIS A 578 -4.54 -5.35 14.08
CA HIS A 578 -3.32 -5.57 14.87
C HIS A 578 -3.02 -4.39 15.82
N THR A 579 -3.91 -4.21 16.79
CA THR A 579 -3.84 -3.15 17.80
C THR A 579 -3.23 -3.64 19.09
N TRP A 580 -2.60 -2.76 19.85
CA TRP A 580 -2.19 -3.02 21.24
C TRP A 580 -2.17 -1.72 22.05
N GLY A 581 -2.12 -1.85 23.38
CA GLY A 581 -2.05 -0.71 24.29
C GLY A 581 -3.37 -0.35 24.98
N SER A 582 -3.38 0.77 25.70
CA SER A 582 -4.59 1.31 26.37
C SER A 582 -5.54 1.96 25.36
N ALA A 583 -6.85 1.84 25.56
CA ALA A 583 -7.88 2.47 24.72
C ALA A 583 -7.78 4.02 24.65
N THR A 584 -6.99 4.62 25.55
CA THR A 584 -6.68 6.05 25.50
C THR A 584 -5.32 6.26 24.84
N ALA A 585 -5.30 6.83 23.64
CA ALA A 585 -4.05 7.21 22.96
C ALA A 585 -3.19 8.13 23.86
N GLY A 586 -1.94 7.74 24.11
CA GLY A 586 -1.02 8.49 24.96
C GLY A 586 -1.10 8.19 26.47
N ASP A 587 -1.88 7.18 26.88
CA ASP A 587 -1.88 6.69 28.25
C ASP A 587 -0.62 5.86 28.56
N ALA A 588 0.32 6.49 29.28
CA ALA A 588 1.60 5.92 29.66
C ALA A 588 1.52 4.83 30.75
N THR A 589 0.31 4.46 31.22
CA THR A 589 0.15 3.44 32.26
C THR A 589 0.11 2.01 31.71
N ILE A 590 -0.16 1.83 30.41
CA ILE A 590 -0.07 0.56 29.70
C ILE A 590 0.84 0.75 28.48
N ASN A 591 2.10 0.44 28.68
CA ASN A 591 3.17 0.50 27.68
C ASN A 591 3.39 -0.91 27.10
N ALA A 592 2.37 -1.42 26.39
CA ALA A 592 2.34 -2.83 25.99
C ALA A 592 3.49 -3.20 25.05
N GLY A 593 3.90 -2.27 24.18
CA GLY A 593 5.01 -2.50 23.25
C GLY A 593 6.40 -2.14 23.76
N ASN A 594 6.56 -1.72 25.02
CA ASN A 594 7.85 -1.34 25.60
C ASN A 594 8.88 -2.48 25.49
N ASN A 595 9.98 -2.24 24.78
CA ASN A 595 11.00 -3.23 24.45
C ASN A 595 10.50 -4.48 23.69
N TYR A 596 9.33 -4.43 23.06
CA TYR A 596 8.83 -5.48 22.18
C TYR A 596 8.97 -5.07 20.73
N LEU A 597 9.28 -6.05 19.87
CA LEU A 597 9.21 -5.91 18.43
C LEU A 597 7.92 -6.59 17.97
N VAL A 598 6.97 -5.80 17.52
CA VAL A 598 5.69 -6.28 16.97
C VAL A 598 5.80 -6.31 15.45
N ASN A 599 5.51 -7.46 14.84
CA ASN A 599 5.59 -7.60 13.38
C ASN A 599 4.21 -7.84 12.76
N THR A 600 3.90 -7.01 11.77
CA THR A 600 2.74 -7.18 10.90
C THR A 600 3.24 -7.42 9.49
N TYR A 601 2.55 -8.25 8.72
CA TYR A 601 2.97 -8.48 7.34
C TYR A 601 1.79 -8.64 6.39
N THR A 602 2.10 -8.45 5.11
CA THR A 602 1.26 -8.75 3.97
C THR A 602 2.15 -9.15 2.79
N TYR A 603 1.60 -9.16 1.59
CA TYR A 603 2.29 -9.57 0.37
C TYR A 603 2.31 -8.44 -0.65
N GLY A 604 3.32 -8.44 -1.53
CA GLY A 604 3.49 -7.48 -2.62
C GLY A 604 2.19 -7.19 -3.38
N GLN A 605 1.33 -8.18 -3.56
CA GLN A 605 -0.07 -7.98 -3.91
C GLN A 605 -0.96 -9.12 -3.38
N THR A 606 -2.13 -8.79 -2.85
CA THR A 606 -3.16 -9.78 -2.53
C THR A 606 -4.28 -9.62 -3.56
N GLY A 607 -4.44 -10.61 -4.43
CA GLY A 607 -5.57 -10.67 -5.37
C GLY A 607 -6.70 -11.44 -4.71
N GLN A 608 -7.92 -10.89 -4.74
CA GLN A 608 -9.12 -11.59 -4.28
C GLN A 608 -10.19 -11.56 -5.37
N GLN A 609 -10.76 -12.72 -5.69
CA GLN A 609 -11.95 -12.85 -6.52
C GLN A 609 -13.08 -13.44 -5.67
N VAL A 610 -14.27 -12.86 -5.77
CA VAL A 610 -15.47 -13.35 -5.08
C VAL A 610 -16.47 -13.76 -6.16
N LEU A 611 -16.90 -15.02 -6.12
CA LEU A 611 -17.90 -15.58 -7.01
C LEU A 611 -19.09 -16.09 -6.17
N SER A 612 -20.28 -16.00 -6.74
CA SER A 612 -21.46 -16.70 -6.22
C SER A 612 -21.77 -17.84 -7.17
N TYR A 613 -21.88 -19.06 -6.62
CA TYR A 613 -22.11 -20.27 -7.39
C TYR A 613 -23.21 -21.10 -6.73
N THR A 614 -24.05 -21.75 -7.54
CA THR A 614 -25.04 -22.71 -7.04
C THR A 614 -24.44 -24.09 -7.11
N PHE A 615 -24.15 -24.69 -5.96
CA PHE A 615 -23.58 -26.03 -5.87
C PHE A 615 -24.63 -27.08 -6.25
N SER A 616 -24.67 -27.43 -7.53
CA SER A 616 -25.64 -28.35 -8.12
C SER A 616 -24.97 -29.66 -8.51
N TYR A 617 -25.56 -30.78 -8.07
CA TYR A 617 -25.18 -32.12 -8.49
C TYR A 617 -26.41 -33.05 -8.46
N LEU A 618 -26.40 -34.06 -9.32
CA LEU A 618 -27.39 -35.15 -9.41
C LEU A 618 -26.62 -36.47 -9.32
N CYS A 619 -27.13 -37.44 -8.56
CA CYS A 619 -26.47 -38.74 -8.29
C CYS A 619 -27.26 -39.96 -8.79
N ASP A 620 -28.44 -39.67 -9.35
CA ASP A 620 -29.45 -40.60 -9.90
C ASP A 620 -30.48 -39.73 -10.69
N PRO A 621 -30.10 -39.15 -11.86
CA PRO A 621 -30.91 -38.22 -12.62
C PRO A 621 -32.25 -38.79 -13.11
N ASP A 622 -32.27 -40.06 -13.51
CA ASP A 622 -33.43 -40.76 -14.06
C ASP A 622 -34.27 -41.47 -12.98
N GLY A 623 -33.71 -41.67 -11.79
CA GLY A 623 -34.40 -42.23 -10.63
C GLY A 623 -34.62 -43.75 -10.74
N ASP A 624 -33.83 -44.45 -11.55
CA ASP A 624 -33.96 -45.90 -11.74
C ASP A 624 -33.26 -46.72 -10.64
N GLY A 625 -32.48 -46.04 -9.79
CA GLY A 625 -31.77 -46.61 -8.64
C GLY A 625 -30.41 -47.22 -8.97
N ILE A 626 -29.94 -47.08 -10.22
CA ILE A 626 -28.56 -47.26 -10.63
C ILE A 626 -27.82 -45.95 -10.33
N ASN A 627 -26.57 -46.05 -9.87
CA ASN A 627 -25.78 -44.85 -9.62
C ASN A 627 -25.09 -44.44 -10.91
N ASP A 628 -25.09 -43.14 -11.19
CA ASP A 628 -24.43 -42.46 -12.30
C ASP A 628 -23.04 -42.99 -12.64
N ASN A 629 -22.26 -43.35 -11.64
CA ASN A 629 -20.88 -43.81 -11.84
C ASN A 629 -20.75 -45.19 -12.53
N VAL A 630 -21.86 -45.92 -12.67
CA VAL A 630 -21.94 -47.22 -13.36
C VAL A 630 -23.08 -47.29 -14.36
N ASP A 631 -23.89 -46.25 -14.46
CA ASP A 631 -24.97 -46.17 -15.41
C ASP A 631 -24.46 -45.85 -16.82
N ILE A 632 -24.98 -46.56 -17.82
CA ILE A 632 -24.57 -46.44 -19.23
C ILE A 632 -25.53 -45.57 -20.05
N ASP A 633 -26.67 -45.17 -19.46
CA ASP A 633 -27.79 -44.45 -20.06
C ASP A 633 -28.46 -43.64 -18.93
N GLN A 634 -27.90 -42.47 -18.61
CA GLN A 634 -28.14 -41.77 -17.34
C GLN A 634 -29.43 -40.95 -17.27
N ASP A 635 -30.12 -40.76 -18.39
CA ASP A 635 -31.48 -40.22 -18.45
C ASP A 635 -32.51 -41.28 -18.89
N ASN A 636 -32.06 -42.51 -19.18
CA ASN A 636 -32.85 -43.69 -19.49
C ASN A 636 -33.80 -43.50 -20.68
N ASP A 637 -33.36 -42.70 -21.64
CA ASP A 637 -34.10 -42.44 -22.87
C ASP A 637 -33.97 -43.63 -23.85
N GLY A 638 -32.97 -44.49 -23.66
CA GLY A 638 -32.69 -45.67 -24.48
C GLY A 638 -31.53 -45.49 -25.45
N ILE A 639 -30.85 -44.34 -25.43
CA ILE A 639 -29.60 -44.03 -26.10
C ILE A 639 -28.51 -43.99 -25.03
N THR A 640 -27.44 -44.75 -25.22
CA THR A 640 -26.35 -44.76 -24.23
C THR A 640 -25.60 -43.43 -24.22
N ASN A 641 -25.10 -42.99 -23.06
CA ASN A 641 -24.30 -41.77 -22.87
C ASN A 641 -23.19 -41.58 -23.93
N THR A 642 -22.54 -42.69 -24.31
CA THR A 642 -21.45 -42.69 -25.31
C THR A 642 -21.94 -42.37 -26.72
N THR A 643 -23.15 -42.81 -27.07
CA THR A 643 -23.74 -42.60 -28.41
C THR A 643 -24.13 -41.14 -28.59
N GLU A 644 -24.73 -40.52 -27.58
CA GLU A 644 -25.13 -39.09 -27.58
C GLU A 644 -23.91 -38.17 -27.59
N SER A 645 -22.82 -38.63 -26.99
CA SER A 645 -21.55 -37.92 -26.91
C SER A 645 -20.60 -38.22 -28.09
N GLY A 646 -21.14 -38.54 -29.26
CA GLY A 646 -20.36 -38.71 -30.50
C GLY A 646 -19.40 -39.92 -30.48
N GLY A 647 -19.72 -40.96 -29.72
CA GLY A 647 -18.93 -42.19 -29.60
C GLY A 647 -17.84 -42.16 -28.54
N VAL A 648 -17.78 -41.10 -27.72
CA VAL A 648 -16.84 -40.96 -26.60
C VAL A 648 -17.64 -40.87 -25.31
N ASP A 649 -17.32 -41.69 -24.33
CA ASP A 649 -17.95 -41.61 -23.01
C ASP A 649 -17.61 -40.26 -22.33
N PRO A 650 -18.61 -39.39 -22.07
CA PRO A 650 -18.40 -38.08 -21.48
C PRO A 650 -17.98 -38.17 -20.01
N THR A 651 -18.36 -39.25 -19.32
CA THR A 651 -18.10 -39.46 -17.89
C THR A 651 -16.70 -39.98 -17.60
N THR A 652 -15.98 -40.46 -18.64
CA THR A 652 -14.63 -40.99 -18.50
C THR A 652 -13.72 -39.95 -17.83
N ILE A 653 -13.10 -40.38 -16.73
CA ILE A 653 -12.16 -39.56 -15.97
C ILE A 653 -10.89 -39.32 -16.80
N THR A 654 -10.57 -38.05 -17.06
CA THR A 654 -9.38 -37.66 -17.80
C THR A 654 -8.09 -37.88 -16.99
N ALA A 655 -6.93 -37.62 -17.59
CA ALA A 655 -5.66 -37.63 -16.87
C ALA A 655 -5.62 -36.60 -15.72
N ASN A 656 -6.52 -35.61 -15.71
CA ASN A 656 -6.65 -34.59 -14.67
C ASN A 656 -7.60 -35.00 -13.53
N GLY A 657 -8.24 -36.17 -13.61
CA GLY A 657 -9.06 -36.72 -12.52
C GLY A 657 -10.51 -36.24 -12.50
N VAL A 658 -10.98 -35.56 -13.55
CA VAL A 658 -12.33 -35.01 -13.70
C VAL A 658 -13.03 -35.70 -14.89
N PRO A 659 -14.37 -35.85 -14.90
CA PRO A 659 -15.10 -36.26 -16.09
C PRO A 659 -14.77 -35.38 -17.31
N ARG A 660 -14.70 -35.97 -18.49
CA ARG A 660 -14.30 -35.30 -19.73
C ARG A 660 -15.18 -34.10 -20.07
N TYR A 661 -16.49 -34.19 -19.83
CA TYR A 661 -17.42 -33.09 -20.11
C TYR A 661 -17.19 -31.84 -19.21
N LEU A 662 -16.42 -31.96 -18.13
CA LEU A 662 -16.12 -30.87 -17.18
C LEU A 662 -14.64 -30.46 -17.15
N ASP A 663 -13.76 -31.13 -17.90
CA ASP A 663 -12.32 -30.86 -17.84
C ASP A 663 -11.94 -29.64 -18.69
N ALA A 664 -11.84 -28.48 -18.04
CA ALA A 664 -11.48 -27.21 -18.67
C ALA A 664 -10.07 -27.18 -19.30
N PHE A 665 -9.25 -28.21 -19.09
CA PHE A 665 -7.90 -28.32 -19.64
C PHE A 665 -7.80 -29.36 -20.77
N GLU A 666 -8.91 -29.98 -21.18
CA GLU A 666 -8.97 -30.77 -22.43
C GLU A 666 -8.76 -29.87 -23.66
N ALA A 667 -8.15 -30.43 -24.71
CA ALA A 667 -7.73 -29.65 -25.87
C ALA A 667 -8.92 -29.09 -26.68
N ASN A 668 -10.09 -29.72 -26.57
CA ASN A 668 -11.34 -29.34 -27.22
C ASN A 668 -12.35 -28.71 -26.26
N PHE A 669 -11.91 -28.20 -25.11
CA PHE A 669 -12.81 -27.52 -24.19
C PHE A 669 -13.27 -26.18 -24.78
N ILE A 670 -14.58 -26.04 -24.95
CA ILE A 670 -15.28 -24.83 -25.40
C ILE A 670 -16.41 -24.62 -24.38
N ASP A 671 -16.56 -23.41 -23.86
CA ASP A 671 -17.57 -23.06 -22.85
C ASP A 671 -18.04 -21.64 -23.16
N ILE A 672 -19.03 -21.51 -24.04
CA ILE A 672 -19.50 -20.21 -24.55
C ILE A 672 -20.45 -19.54 -23.55
N ASN A 673 -21.25 -20.32 -22.83
CA ASN A 673 -22.25 -19.81 -21.88
C ASN A 673 -21.67 -19.58 -20.46
N GLY A 674 -20.48 -20.11 -20.17
CA GLY A 674 -19.73 -19.92 -18.93
C GLY A 674 -20.23 -20.75 -17.76
N ASP A 675 -20.86 -21.90 -18.00
CA ASP A 675 -21.44 -22.76 -16.96
C ASP A 675 -20.48 -23.87 -16.47
N GLY A 676 -19.32 -24.02 -17.11
CA GLY A 676 -18.30 -25.00 -16.76
C GLY A 676 -18.49 -26.38 -17.40
N ILE A 677 -19.50 -26.57 -18.24
CA ILE A 677 -19.69 -27.73 -19.11
C ILE A 677 -19.04 -27.42 -20.46
N ASN A 678 -18.45 -28.43 -21.07
CA ASN A 678 -17.88 -28.30 -22.41
C ASN A 678 -19.02 -28.37 -23.45
N ASP A 679 -19.22 -27.31 -24.24
CA ASP A 679 -20.21 -27.16 -25.33
C ASP A 679 -20.18 -28.32 -26.36
N VAL A 680 -19.11 -29.12 -26.41
CA VAL A 680 -19.07 -30.36 -27.21
C VAL A 680 -20.06 -31.41 -26.69
N TYR A 681 -20.48 -31.30 -25.44
CA TYR A 681 -21.42 -32.18 -24.75
C TYR A 681 -22.65 -31.42 -24.24
N ASP A 682 -22.86 -30.16 -24.61
CA ASP A 682 -24.06 -29.35 -24.28
C ASP A 682 -24.38 -28.54 -25.54
N LEU A 683 -25.25 -29.09 -26.40
CA LEU A 683 -25.44 -28.60 -27.76
C LEU A 683 -26.32 -27.35 -27.81
N ASP A 684 -27.30 -27.23 -26.93
CA ASP A 684 -28.22 -26.10 -26.86
C ASP A 684 -27.81 -25.02 -25.82
N LEU A 685 -26.78 -25.31 -25.02
CA LEU A 685 -26.15 -24.43 -24.02
C LEU A 685 -27.05 -24.11 -22.83
N ASP A 686 -27.92 -25.04 -22.42
CA ASP A 686 -28.86 -24.86 -21.32
C ASP A 686 -28.27 -25.25 -19.93
N GLY A 687 -27.07 -25.83 -19.90
CA GLY A 687 -26.37 -26.29 -18.70
C GLY A 687 -26.72 -27.71 -18.26
N ARG A 688 -27.39 -28.49 -19.11
CA ARG A 688 -27.49 -29.95 -19.04
C ARG A 688 -26.67 -30.56 -20.18
N PRO A 689 -25.68 -31.41 -19.87
CA PRO A 689 -24.99 -32.14 -20.90
C PRO A 689 -25.94 -33.08 -21.66
N ASN A 690 -25.73 -33.26 -22.96
CA ASN A 690 -26.55 -34.08 -23.88
C ASN A 690 -26.91 -35.46 -23.32
N PHE A 691 -26.00 -36.15 -22.62
CA PHE A 691 -26.25 -37.49 -22.05
C PHE A 691 -27.12 -37.48 -20.77
N LEU A 692 -27.58 -36.31 -20.36
CA LEU A 692 -28.47 -36.05 -19.21
C LEU A 692 -29.69 -35.22 -19.65
N ASP A 693 -29.87 -35.02 -20.94
CA ASP A 693 -30.92 -34.23 -21.54
C ASP A 693 -31.68 -35.06 -22.55
N ILE A 694 -33.01 -35.03 -22.44
CA ILE A 694 -33.91 -35.83 -23.26
C ILE A 694 -34.20 -35.17 -24.63
N ASP A 695 -33.72 -33.94 -24.83
CA ASP A 695 -33.90 -33.09 -26.02
C ASP A 695 -32.63 -32.25 -26.23
N ALA A 696 -31.51 -32.91 -26.52
CA ALA A 696 -30.17 -32.32 -26.44
C ALA A 696 -29.92 -31.09 -27.33
N ASP A 697 -30.69 -30.90 -28.41
CA ASP A 697 -30.58 -29.71 -29.28
C ASP A 697 -31.65 -28.64 -29.01
N GLY A 698 -32.55 -28.91 -28.06
CA GLY A 698 -33.58 -28.00 -27.57
C GLY A 698 -34.64 -27.63 -28.62
N ASP A 699 -34.83 -28.46 -29.66
CA ASP A 699 -35.79 -28.17 -30.72
C ASP A 699 -37.24 -28.61 -30.39
N GLY A 700 -37.42 -29.35 -29.30
CA GLY A 700 -38.69 -29.84 -28.80
C GLY A 700 -39.03 -31.27 -29.22
N ILE A 701 -38.10 -32.00 -29.85
CA ILE A 701 -38.24 -33.40 -30.26
C ILE A 701 -37.24 -34.25 -29.47
N PRO A 702 -37.70 -35.28 -28.71
CA PRO A 702 -36.78 -36.07 -27.91
C PRO A 702 -35.74 -36.84 -28.72
N ASP A 703 -34.51 -36.98 -28.20
CA ASP A 703 -33.38 -37.64 -28.87
C ASP A 703 -33.73 -39.06 -29.38
N THR A 704 -34.45 -39.83 -28.55
CA THR A 704 -35.00 -41.15 -28.91
C THR A 704 -35.77 -41.19 -30.24
N MET A 705 -36.47 -40.11 -30.58
CA MET A 705 -37.24 -39.98 -31.82
C MET A 705 -36.36 -39.61 -33.00
N GLU A 706 -35.30 -38.84 -32.76
CA GLU A 706 -34.36 -38.39 -33.76
C GLU A 706 -33.38 -39.49 -34.18
N ALA A 707 -32.90 -40.29 -33.23
CA ALA A 707 -31.99 -41.42 -33.46
C ALA A 707 -32.60 -42.55 -34.33
N ASN A 708 -33.92 -42.53 -34.55
CA ASN A 708 -34.65 -43.52 -35.34
C ASN A 708 -34.82 -43.15 -36.83
N ASN A 709 -34.17 -42.08 -37.32
CA ASN A 709 -34.12 -41.68 -38.73
C ASN A 709 -32.68 -41.51 -39.25
#